data_AF-A0A7S2R4L7-F1
#
_entry.id   AF-A0A7S2R4L7-F1
#
_cell.length_a   1.000
_cell.length_b   1.000
_cell.length_c   1.000
_cell.angle_alpha   90.00
_cell.angle_beta   90.00
_cell.angle_gamma   90.00
#
_symmetry.space_group_name_H-M   'P 1'
#
loop_
_entity.id
_entity.type
_entity.pdbx_description
1 polymer ?
#
loop_
_entity_poly.entity_id
_entity_poly.type
_entity_poly.pdbx_seq_one_letter_code
_entity_poly.pdbx_strand_id
1 'polypeptide(L)'
;LLAQLPVPGGAVARDGAAAGSIPQSPAGSASEPPRQDPPATPSPERTASHRRPKPGAGLTPGEIDVLRRTSQINGRLFLPWLDDNESERFTYPEPWVDPEGLLPLSAKQRKHLGRWARPSEFVPFFSSSKPAMIQAVSPFCITQDLVTDCSFVASLCITAAFEKKFRRQLITGIIYPQNRRGIPVYNPSGKYLVKLWVNGCARRVVVDDRLPLDKGGHLMCSYSNFRSELWVSIVEKAYMKLNGGYDFPGSNSGIDLFALTGWIPESIYFEEDEAAAASRRRRSGALTHTQPAERVWQRLKSAHAFGDCLITIATGEMDDATADRAGLVPTHAYAVLNVRETSAGVRLLLVKNPWAKTRWLGPYSAVDVKRWTRELQAELGYDQAAAAKIDNGVFWIDFTSMRRYFRSTHLNWNPNLFQHRKVLHYHWPLAVGPKNDQYTYGSNPQWTVVVDLPPAASTNSTGTPISKSSVSPTVWVLLSRHVTKKEDDEHPGDFLTVHVFENQGKRVFYPHAPMVKGVYTNNPHNLLRFDVPPAPTGAQSNASRRRAYTLVVSQHEKVHPIDFTVNVYCTAQFKLYPTPTLPPHVREVKGVWNSASAGGSLGRATYYKNPMWSVAVGSSCRLHVELMAPKDVTIGLQLVKGSKGGQRLDSIVHGEEVCSSYDYRPGFCFAEVDALAPGVYTLVASTFKEKQHATFILKVFTSTPLQHLKEILPEGHGMKATTMRGQWSDTHGTAVGCNNHGHYAENPQYLVSCRSRTQLLVRLANDRGVASNVTCFRASASGGLPSGAAPKGSSVVGTSNQGIYTDSGGVLGPVYLESGLYFVVPSSFYPYNGTYSLTFYTEDAATSIEQMR
;
A
#
# COMPACT_ATOMS: atom_id res chain seq x y z
N LEU A 1 13.30 -4.96 26.76
CA LEU A 1 11.87 -4.75 26.52
C LEU A 1 11.19 -5.93 25.81
N LEU A 2 11.73 -6.49 24.71
CA LEU A 2 11.13 -7.67 24.06
C LEU A 2 11.46 -9.03 24.73
N ALA A 3 12.45 -9.07 25.63
CA ALA A 3 12.86 -10.29 26.35
C ALA A 3 12.56 -10.26 27.86
N GLN A 4 11.77 -9.29 28.34
CA GLN A 4 11.43 -9.17 29.75
C GLN A 4 9.94 -8.88 29.85
N LEU A 5 9.12 -9.92 30.02
CA LEU A 5 7.84 -9.96 30.76
C LEU A 5 7.35 -11.43 30.78
N PRO A 6 6.63 -11.84 31.84
CA PRO A 6 6.59 -13.22 32.31
C PRO A 6 5.63 -14.13 31.54
N VAL A 7 5.97 -15.42 31.55
CA VAL A 7 5.06 -16.54 31.26
C VAL A 7 3.93 -16.52 32.30
N PRO A 8 2.64 -16.63 31.94
CA PRO A 8 1.60 -16.87 32.92
C PRO A 8 1.74 -18.32 33.41
N GLY A 9 2.35 -18.48 34.59
CA GLY A 9 2.50 -19.76 35.28
C GLY A 9 1.53 -19.87 36.45
N GLY A 10 0.86 -21.02 36.54
CA GLY A 10 0.08 -21.43 37.70
C GLY A 10 0.92 -21.47 38.98
N ALA A 11 0.25 -21.16 40.09
CA ALA A 11 0.83 -21.00 41.41
C ALA A 11 1.37 -22.30 42.00
N VAL A 12 2.58 -22.26 42.56
CA VAL A 12 2.95 -23.00 43.78
C VAL A 12 3.94 -22.14 44.58
N ALA A 13 3.60 -21.90 45.85
CA ALA A 13 4.37 -21.11 46.80
C ALA A 13 5.64 -21.82 47.29
N ARG A 14 6.65 -21.04 47.70
CA ARG A 14 7.50 -21.29 48.88
C ARG A 14 8.39 -20.09 49.24
N ASP A 15 8.45 -19.83 50.54
CA ASP A 15 9.10 -18.73 51.25
C ASP A 15 10.64 -18.78 51.29
N GLY A 16 11.26 -17.62 51.56
CA GLY A 16 12.24 -17.52 52.66
C GLY A 16 13.65 -16.96 52.38
N ALA A 17 13.89 -15.73 52.87
CA ALA A 17 15.14 -15.15 53.42
C ALA A 17 16.33 -14.80 52.49
N ALA A 18 17.29 -13.92 52.84
CA ALA A 18 17.36 -12.59 53.46
C ALA A 18 18.83 -12.10 53.37
N ALA A 19 19.03 -10.79 53.17
CA ALA A 19 20.16 -9.94 53.61
C ALA A 19 21.63 -10.12 53.09
N GLY A 20 22.29 -8.97 52.86
CA GLY A 20 23.75 -8.82 52.99
C GLY A 20 24.42 -7.85 52.01
N SER A 21 24.96 -6.74 52.50
CA SER A 21 25.47 -5.58 51.73
C SER A 21 26.86 -5.12 52.22
N ILE A 22 27.73 -4.68 51.28
CA ILE A 22 28.81 -3.64 51.39
C ILE A 22 30.14 -4.06 52.11
N PRO A 23 31.35 -3.43 51.96
CA PRO A 23 31.92 -2.41 51.01
C PRO A 23 33.30 -2.74 50.36
N GLN A 24 33.76 -1.81 49.49
CA GLN A 24 35.11 -1.59 48.96
C GLN A 24 36.05 -0.76 49.89
N SER A 25 37.37 -0.88 49.67
CA SER A 25 38.37 0.20 49.91
C SER A 25 39.72 -0.05 49.16
N PRO A 26 40.59 0.97 48.98
CA PRO A 26 41.49 1.14 47.81
C PRO A 26 43.01 1.33 48.13
N ALA A 27 43.79 1.66 47.07
CA ALA A 27 45.05 2.44 47.00
C ALA A 27 46.37 1.71 46.64
N GLY A 28 47.25 2.41 45.89
CA GLY A 28 48.69 2.12 45.82
C GLY A 28 49.41 2.45 44.50
N SER A 29 50.16 3.54 44.47
CA SER A 29 50.96 4.14 43.38
C SER A 29 52.44 3.71 43.37
N ALA A 30 53.14 3.82 42.22
CA ALA A 30 54.57 4.21 42.14
C ALA A 30 55.03 4.53 40.70
N SER A 31 56.01 5.44 40.58
CA SER A 31 56.52 6.14 39.39
C SER A 31 58.05 6.15 39.31
N GLU A 32 58.63 6.20 38.10
CA GLU A 32 59.93 6.80 37.63
C GLU A 32 60.64 5.96 36.52
N PRO A 33 61.63 6.48 35.72
CA PRO A 33 61.66 7.64 34.81
C PRO A 33 62.24 7.25 33.39
N PRO A 34 62.46 8.18 32.42
CA PRO A 34 62.47 7.87 30.99
C PRO A 34 63.87 7.72 30.32
N ARG A 35 63.94 6.98 29.21
CA ARG A 35 65.03 7.00 28.22
C ARG A 35 64.46 7.30 26.82
N GLN A 36 65.11 8.20 26.08
CA GLN A 36 64.76 8.62 24.72
C GLN A 36 65.46 7.78 23.65
N ASP A 37 64.76 7.55 22.52
CA ASP A 37 65.19 7.58 21.10
C ASP A 37 64.24 6.71 20.24
N PRO A 38 64.15 6.84 18.90
CA PRO A 38 63.91 8.00 18.01
C PRO A 38 62.62 7.73 17.13
N PRO A 39 62.28 8.49 16.06
CA PRO A 39 60.89 8.67 15.62
C PRO A 39 60.37 7.55 14.69
N ALA A 40 59.13 7.09 14.94
CA ALA A 40 58.39 6.24 14.01
C ALA A 40 56.89 6.63 13.99
N THR A 41 56.48 7.16 12.82
CA THR A 41 55.19 7.04 12.12
C THR A 41 53.86 6.98 12.93
N PRO A 42 52.86 7.83 12.61
CA PRO A 42 51.65 7.95 13.41
C PRO A 42 50.79 6.69 13.35
N SER A 43 50.50 6.16 14.54
CA SER A 43 49.53 5.09 14.79
C SER A 43 48.10 5.63 14.64
N PRO A 44 47.13 4.83 14.16
CA PRO A 44 45.75 5.26 14.02
C PRO A 44 45.12 5.49 15.40
N GLU A 45 44.49 6.66 15.55
CA GLU A 45 43.79 7.08 16.76
C GLU A 45 42.77 6.03 17.24
N ARG A 46 42.82 5.77 18.55
CA ARG A 46 41.79 5.03 19.28
C ARG A 46 40.45 5.75 19.12
N THR A 47 39.60 5.23 18.25
CA THR A 47 38.21 5.65 18.14
C THR A 47 37.45 5.34 19.43
N ALA A 48 36.66 6.32 19.87
CA ALA A 48 35.82 6.27 21.04
C ALA A 48 34.93 5.02 21.08
N SER A 49 34.72 4.48 22.28
CA SER A 49 33.85 3.33 22.53
C SER A 49 32.42 3.61 22.04
N HIS A 50 32.09 3.12 20.85
CA HIS A 50 30.71 3.04 20.39
C HIS A 50 29.96 2.04 21.28
N ARG A 51 29.17 2.55 22.24
CA ARG A 51 28.08 1.75 22.84
C ARG A 51 27.20 1.24 21.70
N ARG A 52 27.17 -0.08 21.50
CA ARG A 52 26.25 -0.72 20.54
C ARG A 52 24.81 -0.25 20.86
N PRO A 53 24.01 0.13 19.85
CA PRO A 53 22.60 0.44 20.07
C PRO A 53 21.91 -0.77 20.72
N LYS A 54 21.01 -0.52 21.68
CA LYS A 54 20.21 -1.60 22.28
C LYS A 54 19.41 -2.33 21.19
N PRO A 55 19.20 -3.65 21.27
CA PRO A 55 18.34 -4.36 20.33
C PRO A 55 16.93 -3.75 20.31
N GLY A 56 16.46 -3.32 19.12
CA GLY A 56 15.20 -2.58 18.95
C GLY A 56 15.30 -1.06 19.06
N ALA A 57 16.50 -0.49 19.21
CA ALA A 57 16.70 0.96 19.16
C ALA A 57 16.26 1.51 17.80
N GLY A 58 15.11 2.20 17.77
CA GLY A 58 14.55 2.83 16.57
C GLY A 58 13.18 2.30 16.14
N LEU A 59 12.65 1.24 16.75
CA LEU A 59 11.27 0.78 16.50
C LEU A 59 10.26 1.54 17.36
N THR A 60 9.12 1.88 16.78
CA THR A 60 7.99 2.44 17.51
C THR A 60 7.27 1.38 18.34
N PRO A 61 6.48 1.76 19.38
CA PRO A 61 5.67 0.81 20.13
C PRO A 61 4.73 -0.03 19.26
N GLY A 62 4.15 0.57 18.22
CA GLY A 62 3.29 -0.13 17.25
C GLY A 62 4.04 -1.19 16.45
N GLU A 63 5.26 -0.89 16.00
CA GLU A 63 6.12 -1.85 15.31
C GLU A 63 6.54 -3.01 16.22
N ILE A 64 6.88 -2.71 17.47
CA ILE A 64 7.19 -3.73 18.48
C ILE A 64 6.00 -4.65 18.68
N ASP A 65 4.79 -4.10 18.76
CA ASP A 65 3.57 -4.89 18.92
C ASP A 65 3.31 -5.80 17.71
N VAL A 66 3.47 -5.27 16.49
CA VAL A 66 3.39 -6.06 15.25
C VAL A 66 4.35 -7.24 15.30
N LEU A 67 5.64 -6.97 15.52
CA LEU A 67 6.65 -8.03 15.54
C LEU A 67 6.41 -9.04 16.66
N ARG A 68 5.92 -8.61 17.83
CA ARG A 68 5.62 -9.48 18.96
C ARG A 68 4.50 -10.46 18.61
N ARG A 69 3.35 -9.98 18.13
CA ARG A 69 2.21 -10.87 17.82
C ARG A 69 2.49 -11.75 16.62
N THR A 70 3.18 -11.26 15.59
CA THR A 70 3.57 -12.05 14.42
C THR A 70 4.82 -12.90 14.64
N SER A 71 5.30 -13.00 15.88
CA SER A 71 6.25 -14.03 16.32
C SER A 71 5.57 -15.36 16.63
N GLN A 72 4.26 -15.38 16.84
CA GLN A 72 3.51 -16.63 16.94
C GLN A 72 3.15 -17.09 15.52
N ILE A 73 3.77 -18.17 15.07
CA ILE A 73 3.57 -18.74 13.73
C ILE A 73 3.26 -20.22 13.91
N ASN A 74 2.13 -20.70 13.37
CA ASN A 74 1.69 -22.09 13.49
C ASN A 74 1.67 -22.61 14.93
N GLY A 75 1.25 -21.76 15.88
CA GLY A 75 1.19 -22.08 17.31
C GLY A 75 2.55 -22.11 18.04
N ARG A 76 3.64 -21.72 17.37
CA ARG A 76 5.01 -21.74 17.90
C ARG A 76 5.61 -20.35 17.97
N LEU A 77 6.53 -20.13 18.89
CA LEU A 77 7.14 -18.81 19.14
C LEU A 77 8.50 -18.68 18.46
N PHE A 78 8.60 -17.78 17.47
CA PHE A 78 9.84 -17.45 16.76
C PHE A 78 10.22 -16.00 17.00
N LEU A 79 11.06 -15.76 18.01
CA LEU A 79 11.46 -14.39 18.37
C LEU A 79 12.38 -13.76 17.29
N PRO A 80 12.31 -12.43 17.11
CA PRO A 80 13.28 -11.71 16.29
C PRO A 80 14.73 -12.00 16.73
N TRP A 81 15.63 -12.04 15.76
CA TRP A 81 17.07 -12.19 15.97
C TRP A 81 17.62 -10.92 16.62
N LEU A 82 18.28 -11.06 17.78
CA LEU A 82 18.97 -9.98 18.46
C LEU A 82 20.48 -10.24 18.34
N ASP A 83 21.29 -9.20 18.16
CA ASP A 83 22.74 -9.34 17.93
C ASP A 83 23.53 -9.80 19.17
N ASP A 84 22.88 -9.96 20.33
CA ASP A 84 23.50 -10.28 21.63
C ASP A 84 23.34 -11.76 22.04
N ASN A 85 23.68 -12.66 21.11
CA ASN A 85 23.51 -14.11 21.26
C ASN A 85 24.65 -14.81 22.03
N GLU A 86 25.59 -14.07 22.62
CA GLU A 86 26.65 -14.68 23.45
C GLU A 86 26.09 -15.40 24.69
N SER A 87 24.81 -15.19 25.01
CA SER A 87 24.08 -15.83 26.10
C SER A 87 23.42 -17.18 25.75
N GLU A 88 23.40 -17.60 24.47
CA GLU A 88 22.71 -18.84 24.08
C GLU A 88 23.52 -20.08 24.50
N ARG A 89 22.90 -20.94 25.31
CA ARG A 89 23.54 -22.17 25.80
C ARG A 89 23.39 -23.30 24.76
N PHE A 90 24.52 -23.79 24.27
CA PHE A 90 24.58 -24.95 23.35
C PHE A 90 25.05 -26.25 23.99
N THR A 91 25.72 -26.20 25.15
CA THR A 91 26.26 -27.38 25.84
C THR A 91 25.37 -27.83 26.99
N TYR A 92 25.01 -29.11 26.99
CA TYR A 92 24.14 -29.75 27.98
C TYR A 92 24.73 -31.11 28.39
N PRO A 93 24.51 -31.57 29.64
CA PRO A 93 24.93 -32.91 30.08
C PRO A 93 24.29 -34.01 29.24
N GLU A 94 22.99 -33.87 28.96
CA GLU A 94 22.22 -34.78 28.10
C GLU A 94 21.94 -34.14 26.73
N PRO A 95 21.78 -34.94 25.66
CA PRO A 95 21.37 -34.42 24.36
C PRO A 95 20.06 -33.64 24.44
N TRP A 96 20.10 -32.38 24.02
CA TRP A 96 18.97 -31.47 24.06
C TRP A 96 17.82 -31.99 23.20
N VAL A 97 16.63 -31.85 23.73
CA VAL A 97 15.36 -32.27 23.11
C VAL A 97 14.55 -31.01 22.87
N ASP A 98 14.02 -30.88 21.65
CA ASP A 98 13.12 -29.78 21.33
C ASP A 98 11.87 -29.83 22.22
N PRO A 99 11.60 -28.79 23.04
CA PRO A 99 10.44 -28.77 23.93
C PRO A 99 9.11 -28.78 23.18
N GLU A 100 9.11 -28.42 21.89
CA GLU A 100 7.94 -28.50 21.02
C GLU A 100 7.75 -29.90 20.39
N GLY A 101 8.63 -30.85 20.71
CA GLY A 101 8.54 -32.24 20.26
C GLY A 101 9.05 -32.49 18.83
N LEU A 102 8.67 -33.65 18.28
CA LEU A 102 9.01 -34.05 16.92
C LEU A 102 8.11 -33.33 15.91
N LEU A 103 8.66 -32.97 14.76
CA LEU A 103 7.88 -32.30 13.72
C LEU A 103 6.84 -33.25 13.12
N PRO A 104 5.60 -32.79 12.89
CA PRO A 104 4.62 -33.57 12.15
C PRO A 104 5.14 -33.93 10.76
N LEU A 105 5.03 -35.22 10.40
CA LEU A 105 5.42 -35.73 9.09
C LEU A 105 4.24 -35.71 8.12
N SER A 106 4.51 -35.56 6.82
CA SER A 106 3.49 -35.71 5.79
C SER A 106 2.90 -37.12 5.76
N ALA A 107 1.71 -37.28 5.17
CA ALA A 107 1.09 -38.61 5.02
C ALA A 107 2.01 -39.60 4.28
N LYS A 108 2.78 -39.13 3.30
CA LYS A 108 3.75 -39.94 2.55
C LYS A 108 4.93 -40.38 3.42
N GLN A 109 5.48 -39.47 4.22
CA GLN A 109 6.57 -39.75 5.14
C GLN A 109 6.14 -40.70 6.26
N ARG A 110 4.97 -40.50 6.87
CA ARG A 110 4.46 -41.39 7.94
C ARG A 110 4.41 -42.87 7.52
N LYS A 111 4.07 -43.15 6.26
CA LYS A 111 4.03 -44.53 5.72
C LYS A 111 5.42 -45.19 5.65
N HIS A 112 6.46 -44.39 5.45
CA HIS A 112 7.83 -44.86 5.26
C HIS A 112 8.70 -44.75 6.53
N LEU A 113 8.24 -44.01 7.54
CA LEU A 113 8.96 -43.79 8.79
C LEU A 113 9.33 -45.12 9.45
N GLY A 114 10.62 -45.30 9.69
CA GLY A 114 11.16 -46.32 10.59
C GLY A 114 11.28 -45.77 12.01
N ARG A 115 12.09 -44.72 12.18
CA ARG A 115 12.33 -44.07 13.49
C ARG A 115 12.88 -42.66 13.35
N TRP A 116 12.85 -41.88 14.42
CA TRP A 116 13.65 -40.67 14.55
C TRP A 116 14.99 -41.00 15.22
N ALA A 117 16.09 -40.47 14.69
CA ALA A 117 17.44 -40.77 15.18
C ALA A 117 18.34 -39.53 15.14
N ARG A 118 19.30 -39.46 16.07
CA ARG A 118 20.37 -38.45 16.07
C ARG A 118 21.55 -38.87 15.20
N PRO A 119 22.37 -37.91 14.72
CA PRO A 119 23.58 -38.20 13.94
C PRO A 119 24.52 -39.21 14.61
N SER A 120 24.67 -39.14 15.92
CA SER A 120 25.47 -40.10 16.69
C SER A 120 24.97 -41.55 16.60
N GLU A 121 23.68 -41.75 16.31
CA GLU A 121 23.05 -43.06 16.23
C GLU A 121 23.04 -43.65 14.82
N PHE A 122 23.20 -42.84 13.76
CA PHE A 122 23.09 -43.34 12.38
C PHE A 122 24.33 -43.11 11.50
N VAL A 123 25.12 -42.06 11.75
CA VAL A 123 26.34 -41.80 10.98
C VAL A 123 27.34 -42.96 11.03
N PRO A 124 27.57 -43.64 12.18
CA PRO A 124 28.50 -44.77 12.25
C PRO A 124 28.17 -45.95 11.33
N PHE A 125 26.91 -46.11 10.91
CA PHE A 125 26.52 -47.18 9.98
C PHE A 125 26.94 -46.91 8.53
N PHE A 126 27.20 -45.65 8.17
CA PHE A 126 27.48 -45.25 6.79
C PHE A 126 28.85 -44.60 6.60
N SER A 127 29.55 -44.22 7.68
CA SER A 127 30.83 -43.52 7.61
C SER A 127 31.68 -43.77 8.86
N SER A 128 32.97 -44.03 8.66
CA SER A 128 33.97 -44.07 9.74
C SER A 128 34.32 -42.67 10.29
N SER A 129 33.85 -41.60 9.63
CA SER A 129 34.07 -40.21 10.06
C SER A 129 33.07 -39.80 11.13
N LYS A 130 33.51 -38.95 12.06
CA LYS A 130 32.60 -38.33 13.05
C LYS A 130 31.58 -37.41 12.36
N PRO A 131 30.37 -37.23 12.92
CA PRO A 131 29.42 -36.24 12.44
C PRO A 131 30.04 -34.85 12.35
N ALA A 132 29.75 -34.14 11.26
CA ALA A 132 30.21 -32.80 11.00
C ALA A 132 29.02 -31.92 10.61
N MET A 133 29.01 -30.66 11.04
CA MET A 133 27.98 -29.73 10.58
C MET A 133 28.14 -29.46 9.08
N ILE A 134 29.36 -29.11 8.66
CA ILE A 134 29.73 -28.83 7.27
C ILE A 134 31.09 -29.47 6.99
N GLN A 135 31.17 -30.28 5.94
CA GLN A 135 32.41 -30.73 5.30
C GLN A 135 32.70 -29.91 4.05
N ALA A 136 31.67 -29.63 3.24
CA ALA A 136 31.79 -28.83 2.04
C ALA A 136 30.47 -28.11 1.72
N VAL A 137 30.51 -26.78 1.66
CA VAL A 137 29.41 -25.99 1.10
C VAL A 137 29.44 -26.13 -0.41
N SER A 138 28.59 -27.02 -0.96
CA SER A 138 28.57 -27.33 -2.38
C SER A 138 27.14 -27.60 -2.85
N PRO A 139 26.70 -27.04 -3.99
CA PRO A 139 25.41 -27.41 -4.56
C PRO A 139 25.37 -28.89 -4.94
N PHE A 140 26.52 -29.49 -5.29
CA PHE A 140 26.58 -30.86 -5.83
C PHE A 140 26.41 -31.95 -4.77
N CYS A 141 26.57 -31.65 -3.48
CA CYS A 141 26.34 -32.64 -2.43
C CYS A 141 24.86 -32.74 -2.01
N ILE A 142 24.03 -31.76 -2.35
CA ILE A 142 22.64 -31.68 -1.91
C ILE A 142 21.75 -32.56 -2.79
N THR A 143 20.97 -33.43 -2.16
CA THR A 143 19.95 -34.27 -2.78
C THR A 143 18.64 -34.17 -1.99
N GLN A 144 17.54 -33.89 -2.70
CA GLN A 144 16.19 -33.98 -2.18
C GLN A 144 15.67 -35.42 -2.30
N ASP A 145 15.03 -35.90 -1.23
CA ASP A 145 14.39 -37.22 -1.20
C ASP A 145 12.88 -37.12 -0.95
N LEU A 146 12.33 -37.83 0.05
CA LEU A 146 10.90 -37.92 0.36
C LEU A 146 10.30 -36.64 0.97
N VAL A 147 10.65 -35.48 0.42
CA VAL A 147 10.20 -34.15 0.82
C VAL A 147 9.43 -33.50 -0.33
N THR A 148 8.33 -32.84 -0.01
CA THR A 148 7.40 -32.21 -0.96
C THR A 148 7.86 -30.82 -1.42
N ASP A 149 8.72 -30.14 -0.67
CA ASP A 149 9.19 -28.77 -0.94
C ASP A 149 10.47 -28.72 -1.79
N CYS A 150 10.32 -28.80 -3.12
CA CYS A 150 11.45 -28.70 -4.04
C CYS A 150 12.06 -27.29 -4.14
N SER A 151 11.24 -26.24 -3.93
CA SER A 151 11.66 -24.85 -4.09
C SER A 151 12.64 -24.44 -3.00
N PHE A 152 12.48 -24.95 -1.78
CA PHE A 152 13.44 -24.71 -0.71
C PHE A 152 14.78 -25.41 -0.97
N VAL A 153 14.77 -26.65 -1.47
CA VAL A 153 16.02 -27.38 -1.75
C VAL A 153 16.77 -26.77 -2.94
N ALA A 154 16.07 -26.30 -3.97
CA ALA A 154 16.66 -25.49 -5.03
C ALA A 154 17.33 -24.22 -4.46
N SER A 155 16.70 -23.60 -3.46
CA SER A 155 17.24 -22.44 -2.76
C SER A 155 18.53 -22.76 -1.98
N LEU A 156 18.61 -23.91 -1.31
CA LEU A 156 19.86 -24.41 -0.69
C LEU A 156 20.95 -24.65 -1.73
N CYS A 157 20.60 -25.16 -2.90
CA CYS A 157 21.55 -25.38 -3.99
C CYS A 157 22.18 -24.07 -4.47
N ILE A 158 21.37 -23.06 -4.80
CA ILE A 158 21.91 -21.80 -5.33
C ILE A 158 22.68 -21.00 -4.27
N THR A 159 22.23 -20.99 -3.01
CA THR A 159 22.94 -20.33 -1.90
C THR A 159 24.28 -21.00 -1.61
N ALA A 160 24.36 -22.34 -1.64
CA ALA A 160 25.63 -23.07 -1.52
C ALA A 160 26.58 -22.80 -2.70
N ALA A 161 26.05 -22.74 -3.92
CA ALA A 161 26.84 -22.38 -5.11
C ALA A 161 27.41 -20.96 -5.01
N PHE A 162 26.58 -20.01 -4.55
CA PHE A 162 26.96 -18.63 -4.32
C PHE A 162 28.08 -18.51 -3.29
N GLU A 163 27.90 -19.10 -2.10
CA GLU A 163 28.88 -19.01 -1.01
C GLU A 163 30.22 -19.63 -1.42
N LYS A 164 30.21 -20.76 -2.15
CA LYS A 164 31.40 -21.38 -2.70
C LYS A 164 32.13 -20.47 -3.69
N LYS A 165 31.40 -19.83 -4.60
CA LYS A 165 31.96 -18.99 -5.67
C LYS A 165 32.48 -17.65 -5.15
N PHE A 166 31.69 -16.96 -4.33
CA PHE A 166 31.96 -15.59 -3.90
C PHE A 166 32.59 -15.49 -2.51
N ARG A 167 32.71 -16.60 -1.77
CA ARG A 167 33.28 -16.65 -0.40
C ARG A 167 32.57 -15.72 0.58
N ARG A 168 31.26 -15.51 0.38
CA ARG A 168 30.38 -14.71 1.24
C ARG A 168 29.38 -15.65 1.92
N GLN A 169 29.33 -15.60 3.25
CA GLN A 169 28.51 -16.50 4.06
C GLN A 169 27.01 -16.18 3.88
N LEU A 170 26.27 -17.08 3.22
CA LEU A 170 24.80 -17.07 3.16
C LEU A 170 24.21 -18.24 3.95
N ILE A 171 24.83 -19.42 3.88
CA ILE A 171 24.43 -20.62 4.60
C ILE A 171 25.20 -20.74 5.91
N THR A 172 26.52 -20.63 5.88
CA THR A 172 27.31 -20.79 7.12
C THR A 172 26.96 -19.73 8.17
N GLY A 173 26.65 -18.51 7.72
CA GLY A 173 26.31 -17.37 8.58
C GLY A 173 24.92 -17.44 9.24
N ILE A 174 24.11 -18.47 8.98
CA ILE A 174 22.78 -18.65 9.57
C ILE A 174 22.69 -19.83 10.53
N ILE A 175 23.74 -20.64 10.69
CA ILE A 175 23.74 -21.87 11.51
C ILE A 175 24.61 -21.68 12.74
N TYR A 176 24.09 -22.02 13.92
CA TYR A 176 24.76 -21.93 15.21
C TYR A 176 24.63 -23.26 15.99
N PRO A 177 25.64 -23.65 16.78
CA PRO A 177 26.79 -22.84 17.21
C PRO A 177 27.88 -22.68 16.14
N GLN A 178 28.66 -21.61 16.28
CA GLN A 178 29.81 -21.30 15.42
C GLN A 178 31.09 -21.26 16.24
N ASN A 179 32.22 -21.61 15.64
CA ASN A 179 33.54 -21.39 16.24
C ASN A 179 33.95 -19.91 16.18
N ARG A 180 35.13 -19.58 16.72
CA ARG A 180 35.68 -18.20 16.73
C ARG A 180 35.84 -17.56 15.34
N ARG A 181 35.83 -18.36 14.27
CA ARG A 181 35.91 -17.88 12.87
C ARG A 181 34.54 -17.71 12.22
N GLY A 182 33.45 -17.86 12.98
CA GLY A 182 32.08 -17.78 12.44
C GLY A 182 31.71 -18.99 11.57
N ILE A 183 32.38 -20.13 11.74
CA ILE A 183 32.10 -21.36 10.99
C ILE A 183 31.22 -22.27 11.86
N PRO A 184 30.08 -22.77 11.34
CA PRO A 184 29.22 -23.71 12.06
C PRO A 184 29.95 -24.98 12.48
N VAL A 185 29.68 -25.45 13.69
CA VAL A 185 30.28 -26.68 14.24
C VAL A 185 29.22 -27.68 14.64
N TYR A 186 29.58 -28.96 14.56
CA TYR A 186 28.75 -30.02 15.11
C TYR A 186 28.63 -29.84 16.63
N ASN A 187 27.42 -29.93 17.14
CA ASN A 187 27.13 -29.87 18.57
C ASN A 187 26.71 -31.26 19.08
N PRO A 188 27.53 -31.94 19.91
CA PRO A 188 27.18 -33.23 20.49
C PRO A 188 25.94 -33.20 21.38
N SER A 189 25.61 -32.05 21.97
CA SER A 189 24.35 -31.87 22.72
C SER A 189 23.14 -31.74 21.79
N GLY A 190 23.31 -31.78 20.47
CA GLY A 190 22.22 -31.86 19.49
C GLY A 190 21.32 -30.63 19.38
N LYS A 191 21.67 -29.49 19.97
CA LYS A 191 20.93 -28.23 19.87
C LYS A 191 21.52 -27.33 18.79
N TYR A 192 20.67 -26.81 17.92
CA TYR A 192 21.04 -25.87 16.87
C TYR A 192 20.10 -24.68 16.83
N LEU A 193 20.65 -23.54 16.40
CA LEU A 193 19.89 -22.33 16.15
C LEU A 193 20.11 -21.92 14.69
N VAL A 194 19.01 -21.73 13.96
CA VAL A 194 18.99 -21.30 12.57
C VAL A 194 18.33 -19.94 12.46
N LYS A 195 18.98 -19.01 11.74
CA LYS A 195 18.49 -17.65 11.49
C LYS A 195 17.72 -17.63 10.16
N LEU A 196 16.41 -17.39 10.22
CA LEU A 196 15.54 -17.32 9.03
C LEU A 196 14.75 -16.00 9.02
N TRP A 197 14.50 -15.43 7.84
CA TRP A 197 13.79 -14.16 7.66
C TRP A 197 12.31 -14.38 7.39
N VAL A 198 11.45 -13.94 8.31
CA VAL A 198 10.00 -14.17 8.20
C VAL A 198 9.28 -12.99 8.81
N ASN A 199 8.16 -12.58 8.20
CA ASN A 199 7.35 -11.46 8.69
C ASN A 199 8.17 -10.17 8.85
N GLY A 200 9.07 -9.93 7.89
CA GLY A 200 9.87 -8.71 7.77
C GLY A 200 11.11 -8.60 8.64
N CYS A 201 11.47 -9.61 9.44
CA CYS A 201 12.71 -9.59 10.22
C CYS A 201 13.38 -10.98 10.26
N ALA A 202 14.67 -10.99 10.59
CA ALA A 202 15.37 -12.23 10.94
C ALA A 202 14.82 -12.75 12.26
N ARG A 203 14.61 -14.06 12.36
CA ARG A 203 14.05 -14.77 13.51
C ARG A 203 14.91 -15.96 13.88
N ARG A 204 14.85 -16.29 15.16
CA ARG A 204 15.60 -17.40 15.75
C ARG A 204 14.74 -18.66 15.68
N VAL A 205 15.24 -19.71 15.04
CA VAL A 205 14.58 -21.02 14.95
C VAL A 205 15.45 -22.06 15.62
N VAL A 206 15.01 -22.52 16.78
CA VAL A 206 15.73 -23.54 17.57
C VAL A 206 15.23 -24.91 17.18
N VAL A 207 16.14 -25.83 16.87
CA VAL A 207 15.85 -27.23 16.53
C VAL A 207 16.83 -28.17 17.21
N ASP A 208 16.40 -29.40 17.46
CA ASP A 208 17.32 -30.49 17.79
C ASP A 208 17.79 -31.23 16.52
N ASP A 209 18.69 -32.19 16.65
CA ASP A 209 19.20 -33.00 15.53
C ASP A 209 18.53 -34.37 15.36
N ARG A 210 17.37 -34.64 15.97
CA ARG A 210 16.61 -35.85 15.63
C ARG A 210 16.06 -35.72 14.22
N LEU A 211 16.42 -36.63 13.32
CA LEU A 211 15.98 -36.63 11.92
C LEU A 211 15.16 -37.90 11.62
N PRO A 212 14.15 -37.82 10.73
CA PRO A 212 13.34 -38.98 10.39
C PRO A 212 14.11 -39.90 9.45
N LEU A 213 14.20 -41.17 9.83
CA LEU A 213 14.76 -42.25 9.02
C LEU A 213 13.66 -43.17 8.52
N ASP A 214 13.80 -43.64 7.29
CA ASP A 214 12.94 -44.67 6.73
C ASP A 214 13.21 -46.04 7.38
N LYS A 215 12.43 -47.05 6.99
CA LYS A 215 12.61 -48.44 7.48
C LYS A 215 13.97 -49.06 7.08
N GLY A 216 14.63 -48.52 6.07
CA GLY A 216 15.98 -48.92 5.63
C GLY A 216 17.11 -48.15 6.31
N GLY A 217 16.80 -47.17 7.18
CA GLY A 217 17.79 -46.34 7.85
C GLY A 217 18.28 -45.12 7.06
N HIS A 218 17.63 -44.76 5.95
CA HIS A 218 17.96 -43.58 5.15
C HIS A 218 17.18 -42.34 5.61
N LEU A 219 17.81 -41.16 5.49
CA LEU A 219 17.17 -39.89 5.81
C LEU A 219 15.99 -39.61 4.87
N MET A 220 14.84 -39.25 5.45
CA MET A 220 13.63 -38.87 4.71
C MET A 220 13.50 -37.36 4.47
N CYS A 221 14.48 -36.60 4.96
CA CYS A 221 14.68 -35.17 4.75
C CYS A 221 15.74 -34.94 3.67
N SER A 222 15.88 -33.72 3.15
CA SER A 222 16.99 -33.42 2.25
C SER A 222 18.33 -33.62 2.96
N TYR A 223 19.31 -34.15 2.25
CA TYR A 223 20.59 -34.56 2.84
C TYR A 223 21.78 -34.25 1.94
N SER A 224 22.97 -34.36 2.53
CA SER A 224 24.24 -34.30 1.81
C SER A 224 24.72 -35.70 1.43
N ASN A 225 25.25 -35.86 0.23
CA ASN A 225 25.92 -37.07 -0.21
C ASN A 225 27.18 -37.38 0.64
N PHE A 226 27.73 -36.37 1.34
CA PHE A 226 28.63 -36.61 2.46
C PHE A 226 27.82 -37.08 3.67
N ARG A 227 27.73 -38.41 3.88
CA ARG A 227 26.83 -39.05 4.86
C ARG A 227 26.99 -38.61 6.32
N SER A 228 28.11 -37.98 6.67
CA SER A 228 28.37 -37.41 8.00
C SER A 228 28.09 -35.91 8.11
N GLU A 229 27.66 -35.25 7.03
CA GLU A 229 27.35 -33.80 6.96
C GLU A 229 25.87 -33.51 7.26
N LEU A 230 25.59 -32.51 8.10
CA LEU A 230 24.26 -32.30 8.68
C LEU A 230 23.53 -31.01 8.26
N TRP A 231 24.25 -30.00 7.76
CA TRP A 231 23.68 -28.66 7.59
C TRP A 231 22.42 -28.63 6.70
N VAL A 232 22.36 -29.46 5.64
CA VAL A 232 21.21 -29.53 4.73
C VAL A 232 19.95 -29.91 5.51
N SER A 233 20.03 -31.00 6.27
CA SER A 233 18.91 -31.55 7.02
C SER A 233 18.51 -30.66 8.21
N ILE A 234 19.48 -30.03 8.88
CA ILE A 234 19.21 -29.12 10.00
C ILE A 234 18.53 -27.82 9.53
N VAL A 235 19.01 -27.23 8.43
CA VAL A 235 18.40 -26.01 7.87
C VAL A 235 17.00 -26.30 7.32
N GLU A 236 16.81 -27.41 6.62
CA GLU A 236 15.48 -27.85 6.20
C GLU A 236 14.55 -28.08 7.39
N LYS A 237 15.01 -28.79 8.43
CA LYS A 237 14.21 -29.01 9.64
C LYS A 237 13.76 -27.71 10.30
N ALA A 238 14.65 -26.71 10.38
CA ALA A 238 14.29 -25.40 10.91
C ALA A 238 13.22 -24.71 10.05
N TYR A 239 13.34 -24.78 8.72
CA TYR A 239 12.34 -24.23 7.81
C TYR A 239 10.99 -24.97 7.90
N MET A 240 11.01 -26.30 7.98
CA MET A 240 9.80 -27.10 8.17
C MET A 240 9.14 -26.82 9.52
N LYS A 241 9.92 -26.61 10.59
CA LYS A 241 9.39 -26.19 11.90
C LYS A 241 8.62 -24.88 11.81
N LEU A 242 9.17 -23.89 11.09
CA LEU A 242 8.51 -22.61 10.84
C LEU A 242 7.19 -22.80 10.07
N ASN A 243 7.17 -23.66 9.06
CA ASN A 243 6.00 -23.97 8.23
C ASN A 243 5.04 -25.00 8.86
N GLY A 244 5.23 -25.34 10.14
CA GLY A 244 4.30 -26.17 10.91
C GLY A 244 4.54 -27.68 10.84
N GLY A 245 5.56 -28.15 10.12
CA GLY A 245 5.98 -29.54 10.00
C GLY A 245 6.48 -29.87 8.59
N TYR A 246 6.81 -31.15 8.35
CA TYR A 246 7.14 -31.66 7.02
C TYR A 246 5.90 -31.92 6.14
N ASP A 247 4.71 -31.78 6.71
CA ASP A 247 3.45 -31.74 5.95
C ASP A 247 3.23 -30.33 5.39
N PHE A 248 4.06 -29.99 4.39
CA PHE A 248 4.12 -28.72 3.70
C PHE A 248 4.14 -28.96 2.18
N PRO A 249 3.12 -28.51 1.42
CA PRO A 249 2.96 -28.88 0.01
C PRO A 249 3.99 -28.26 -0.94
N GLY A 250 4.88 -27.39 -0.44
CA GLY A 250 5.84 -26.62 -1.22
C GLY A 250 5.43 -25.15 -1.30
N SER A 251 6.33 -24.31 -1.81
CA SER A 251 6.17 -22.85 -1.80
C SER A 251 6.64 -22.24 -3.13
N ASN A 252 7.08 -20.98 -3.09
CA ASN A 252 7.77 -20.29 -4.17
C ASN A 252 9.24 -20.06 -3.79
N SER A 253 10.18 -20.39 -4.68
CA SER A 253 11.62 -20.20 -4.44
C SER A 253 12.02 -18.77 -4.08
N GLY A 254 11.29 -17.75 -4.54
CA GLY A 254 11.48 -16.37 -4.15
C GLY A 254 11.22 -16.13 -2.66
N ILE A 255 10.18 -16.76 -2.11
CA ILE A 255 9.83 -16.73 -0.68
C ILE A 255 10.88 -17.52 0.11
N ASP A 256 11.26 -18.70 -0.37
CA ASP A 256 12.26 -19.55 0.30
C ASP A 256 13.64 -18.88 0.37
N LEU A 257 14.09 -18.28 -0.73
CA LEU A 257 15.34 -17.53 -0.77
C LEU A 257 15.27 -16.30 0.13
N PHE A 258 14.12 -15.61 0.18
CA PHE A 258 13.93 -14.52 1.15
C PHE A 258 14.06 -15.06 2.58
N ALA A 259 13.41 -16.18 2.91
CA ALA A 259 13.49 -16.79 4.23
C ALA A 259 14.90 -17.25 4.61
N LEU A 260 15.68 -17.74 3.65
CA LEU A 260 17.05 -18.20 3.88
C LEU A 260 18.06 -17.05 4.01
N THR A 261 17.86 -15.94 3.29
CA THR A 261 18.93 -14.96 3.08
C THR A 261 18.57 -13.52 3.43
N GLY A 262 17.26 -13.20 3.50
CA GLY A 262 16.74 -11.84 3.54
C GLY A 262 16.93 -11.06 2.23
N TRP A 263 17.29 -11.72 1.12
CA TRP A 263 17.50 -11.08 -0.18
C TRP A 263 16.18 -10.78 -0.89
N ILE A 264 16.13 -9.65 -1.59
CA ILE A 264 14.89 -9.01 -2.07
C ILE A 264 14.28 -9.83 -3.21
N PRO A 265 13.09 -10.45 -3.03
CA PRO A 265 12.50 -11.32 -4.03
C PRO A 265 11.84 -10.52 -5.17
N GLU A 266 12.00 -11.02 -6.40
CA GLU A 266 11.32 -10.58 -7.61
C GLU A 266 10.94 -11.80 -8.43
N SER A 267 9.70 -11.85 -8.91
CA SER A 267 9.22 -12.90 -9.82
C SER A 267 9.10 -12.33 -11.23
N ILE A 268 9.64 -13.06 -12.21
CA ILE A 268 9.48 -12.80 -13.64
C ILE A 268 8.71 -13.98 -14.23
N TYR A 269 7.60 -13.69 -14.90
CA TYR A 269 6.80 -14.70 -15.59
C TYR A 269 6.98 -14.55 -17.10
N PHE A 270 7.15 -15.67 -17.81
CA PHE A 270 7.13 -15.70 -19.27
C PHE A 270 5.71 -16.05 -19.73
N GLU A 271 5.18 -15.30 -20.70
CA GLU A 271 3.84 -15.56 -21.23
C GLU A 271 3.85 -16.78 -22.16
N GLU A 272 2.87 -17.68 -21.98
CA GLU A 272 2.48 -18.68 -22.97
C GLU A 272 1.78 -17.94 -24.12
N ASP A 273 2.43 -17.90 -25.29
CA ASP A 273 1.98 -17.28 -26.54
C ASP A 273 1.80 -15.75 -26.58
N GLU A 274 2.58 -15.08 -27.43
CA GLU A 274 2.41 -13.66 -27.77
C GLU A 274 1.00 -13.34 -28.32
N ALA A 275 0.35 -14.30 -29.01
CA ALA A 275 -1.01 -14.14 -29.53
C ALA A 275 -2.08 -14.15 -28.41
N ALA A 276 -1.90 -14.98 -27.38
CA ALA A 276 -2.79 -15.03 -26.21
C ALA A 276 -2.56 -13.84 -25.26
N ALA A 277 -1.32 -13.33 -25.20
CA ALA A 277 -0.97 -12.10 -24.51
C ALA A 277 -1.61 -10.86 -25.14
N ALA A 278 -1.58 -10.76 -26.47
CA ALA A 278 -2.20 -9.64 -27.21
C ALA A 278 -3.72 -9.57 -26.99
N SER A 279 -4.41 -10.71 -26.90
CA SER A 279 -5.86 -10.75 -26.64
C SER A 279 -6.22 -10.40 -25.18
N ARG A 280 -5.40 -10.81 -24.19
CA ARG A 280 -5.56 -10.41 -22.78
C ARG A 280 -5.22 -8.94 -22.51
N ARG A 281 -4.24 -8.36 -23.23
CA ARG A 281 -3.92 -6.92 -23.20
C ARG A 281 -5.09 -6.05 -23.65
N ARG A 282 -5.85 -6.50 -24.66
CA ARG A 282 -7.04 -5.81 -25.16
C ARG A 282 -8.24 -5.85 -24.21
N ARG A 283 -8.33 -6.85 -23.33
CA ARG A 283 -9.47 -7.06 -22.42
C ARG A 283 -9.29 -6.53 -21.00
N SER A 284 -8.05 -6.51 -20.47
CA SER A 284 -7.83 -6.23 -19.04
C SER A 284 -7.30 -4.83 -18.71
N GLY A 285 -6.78 -4.07 -19.69
CA GLY A 285 -6.12 -2.78 -19.42
C GLY A 285 -4.93 -2.88 -18.44
N ALA A 286 -4.54 -4.10 -18.05
CA ALA A 286 -3.43 -4.35 -17.15
C ALA A 286 -2.14 -4.35 -17.98
N LEU A 287 -1.20 -3.47 -17.64
CA LEU A 287 0.17 -3.61 -18.11
C LEU A 287 0.76 -4.88 -17.45
N THR A 288 0.62 -6.05 -18.10
CA THR A 288 1.61 -7.11 -17.88
C THR A 288 2.92 -6.59 -18.45
N HIS A 289 3.80 -6.14 -17.57
CA HIS A 289 5.10 -5.59 -17.95
C HIS A 289 6.01 -6.77 -18.35
N THR A 290 5.75 -7.41 -19.49
CA THR A 290 6.69 -8.35 -20.08
C THR A 290 7.93 -7.57 -20.46
N GLN A 291 9.00 -7.74 -19.68
CA GLN A 291 10.28 -7.12 -20.01
C GLN A 291 10.79 -7.74 -21.32
N PRO A 292 11.38 -6.94 -22.23
CA PRO A 292 12.02 -7.48 -23.43
C PRO A 292 13.00 -8.59 -23.03
N ALA A 293 13.00 -9.71 -23.77
CA ALA A 293 13.83 -10.88 -23.46
C ALA A 293 15.31 -10.52 -23.29
N GLU A 294 15.79 -9.55 -24.07
CA GLU A 294 17.15 -9.00 -23.96
C GLU A 294 17.42 -8.36 -22.60
N ARG A 295 16.49 -7.56 -22.09
CA ARG A 295 16.63 -6.93 -20.76
C ARG A 295 16.67 -7.98 -19.66
N VAL A 296 15.86 -9.04 -19.77
CA VAL A 296 15.90 -10.16 -18.83
C VAL A 296 17.25 -10.85 -18.88
N TRP A 297 17.75 -11.18 -20.08
CA TRP A 297 19.05 -11.82 -20.26
C TRP A 297 20.20 -11.00 -19.66
N GLN A 298 20.28 -9.70 -19.99
CA GLN A 298 21.32 -8.82 -19.45
C GLN A 298 21.27 -8.73 -17.93
N ARG A 299 20.08 -8.71 -17.32
CA ARG A 299 19.91 -8.74 -15.87
C ARG A 299 20.40 -10.05 -15.25
N LEU A 300 20.02 -11.21 -15.82
CA LEU A 300 20.49 -12.51 -15.35
C LEU A 300 22.02 -12.62 -15.43
N LYS A 301 22.60 -12.25 -16.58
CA LYS A 301 24.04 -12.32 -16.85
C LYS A 301 24.83 -11.41 -15.92
N SER A 302 24.49 -10.13 -15.86
CA SER A 302 25.19 -9.14 -15.02
C SER A 302 25.09 -9.50 -13.54
N ALA A 303 23.89 -9.77 -13.04
CA ALA A 303 23.69 -10.02 -11.61
C ALA A 303 24.37 -11.32 -11.15
N HIS A 304 24.38 -12.35 -11.99
CA HIS A 304 25.12 -13.59 -11.72
C HIS A 304 26.65 -13.38 -11.73
N ALA A 305 27.16 -12.55 -12.64
CA ALA A 305 28.59 -12.26 -12.75
C ALA A 305 29.13 -11.56 -11.50
N PHE A 306 28.42 -10.54 -10.99
CA PHE A 306 28.84 -9.76 -9.83
C PHE A 306 28.46 -10.38 -8.47
N GLY A 307 27.61 -11.40 -8.47
CA GLY A 307 27.16 -12.02 -7.22
C GLY A 307 26.14 -11.15 -6.47
N ASP A 308 25.25 -10.54 -7.24
CA ASP A 308 24.23 -9.61 -6.75
C ASP A 308 22.82 -10.17 -6.80
N CYS A 309 22.65 -11.38 -7.34
CA CYS A 309 21.37 -12.05 -7.40
C CYS A 309 21.51 -13.57 -7.32
N LEU A 310 20.55 -14.21 -6.63
CA LEU A 310 20.33 -15.65 -6.63
C LEU A 310 19.17 -15.96 -7.57
N ILE A 311 19.33 -17.00 -8.39
CA ILE A 311 18.42 -17.27 -9.51
C ILE A 311 17.89 -18.70 -9.39
N THR A 312 16.58 -18.83 -9.43
CA THR A 312 15.87 -20.11 -9.56
C THR A 312 14.84 -20.01 -10.67
N ILE A 313 14.51 -21.15 -11.27
CA ILE A 313 13.51 -21.27 -12.34
C ILE A 313 12.57 -22.42 -11.99
N ALA A 314 11.29 -22.29 -12.32
CA ALA A 314 10.30 -23.33 -12.07
C ALA A 314 9.46 -23.63 -13.31
N THR A 315 9.23 -24.92 -13.53
CA THR A 315 8.35 -25.44 -14.58
C THR A 315 6.88 -25.25 -14.19
N GLY A 316 6.01 -25.11 -15.19
CA GLY A 316 4.57 -25.12 -14.99
C GLY A 316 4.01 -26.55 -14.99
N GLU A 317 2.69 -26.66 -15.12
CA GLU A 317 2.05 -27.93 -15.46
C GLU A 317 2.54 -28.41 -16.84
N MET A 318 2.75 -29.71 -16.96
CA MET A 318 3.25 -30.34 -18.17
C MET A 318 2.77 -31.80 -18.17
N ASP A 319 2.31 -32.29 -19.32
CA ASP A 319 1.96 -33.70 -19.45
C ASP A 319 3.21 -34.60 -19.36
N ASP A 320 3.02 -35.85 -18.90
CA ASP A 320 4.10 -36.80 -18.67
C ASP A 320 4.94 -37.05 -19.94
N ALA A 321 4.30 -37.10 -21.11
CA ALA A 321 5.01 -37.34 -22.37
C ALA A 321 5.93 -36.17 -22.74
N THR A 322 5.50 -34.93 -22.50
CA THR A 322 6.31 -33.72 -22.72
C THR A 322 7.41 -33.63 -21.68
N ALA A 323 7.13 -33.96 -20.41
CA ALA A 323 8.10 -34.02 -19.33
C ALA A 323 9.23 -35.02 -19.63
N ASP A 324 8.88 -36.23 -20.05
CA ASP A 324 9.83 -37.28 -20.41
C ASP A 324 10.66 -36.91 -21.64
N ARG A 325 10.03 -36.36 -22.69
CA ARG A 325 10.75 -35.90 -23.90
C ARG A 325 11.72 -34.76 -23.61
N ALA A 326 11.34 -33.84 -22.73
CA ALA A 326 12.17 -32.71 -22.34
C ALA A 326 13.24 -33.10 -21.31
N GLY A 327 13.00 -34.15 -20.52
CA GLY A 327 13.78 -34.49 -19.33
C GLY A 327 13.61 -33.46 -18.21
N LEU A 328 12.40 -32.90 -18.08
CA LEU A 328 12.03 -31.91 -17.06
C LEU A 328 10.88 -32.44 -16.23
N VAL A 329 10.96 -32.20 -14.92
CA VAL A 329 9.89 -32.49 -13.96
C VAL A 329 8.83 -31.37 -14.01
N PRO A 330 7.53 -31.68 -14.12
CA PRO A 330 6.44 -30.70 -14.01
C PRO A 330 6.36 -30.06 -12.63
N THR A 331 5.89 -28.81 -12.54
CA THR A 331 5.64 -28.09 -11.28
C THR A 331 6.81 -28.14 -10.28
N HIS A 332 8.05 -28.02 -10.78
CA HIS A 332 9.26 -28.27 -10.02
C HIS A 332 10.25 -27.11 -10.14
N ALA A 333 11.01 -26.87 -9.05
CA ALA A 333 11.97 -25.79 -8.96
C ALA A 333 13.41 -26.26 -9.20
N TYR A 334 14.20 -25.43 -9.88
CA TYR A 334 15.59 -25.69 -10.23
C TYR A 334 16.48 -24.50 -9.88
N ALA A 335 17.72 -24.80 -9.50
CA ALA A 335 18.73 -23.79 -9.19
C ALA A 335 19.54 -23.42 -10.43
N VAL A 336 19.69 -22.13 -10.73
CA VAL A 336 20.55 -21.66 -11.83
C VAL A 336 21.95 -21.37 -11.30
N LEU A 337 22.85 -22.33 -11.49
CA LEU A 337 24.23 -22.28 -10.99
C LEU A 337 25.13 -21.34 -11.80
N ASN A 338 24.88 -21.20 -13.10
CA ASN A 338 25.69 -20.36 -13.99
C ASN A 338 24.86 -19.69 -15.09
N VAL A 339 25.25 -18.49 -15.49
CA VAL A 339 24.66 -17.76 -16.63
C VAL A 339 25.82 -17.30 -17.52
N ARG A 340 25.85 -17.76 -18.78
CA ARG A 340 26.96 -17.50 -19.71
C ARG A 340 26.45 -17.10 -21.08
N GLU A 341 27.06 -16.06 -21.62
CA GLU A 341 26.99 -15.71 -23.04
C GLU A 341 28.37 -15.97 -23.62
N THR A 342 28.45 -16.86 -24.60
CA THR A 342 29.74 -17.32 -25.14
C THR A 342 30.28 -16.33 -26.17
N SER A 343 31.54 -16.50 -26.55
CA SER A 343 32.18 -15.75 -27.64
C SER A 343 31.41 -15.80 -28.97
N ALA A 344 30.74 -16.93 -29.24
CA ALA A 344 29.87 -17.14 -30.39
C ALA A 344 28.44 -16.59 -30.22
N GLY A 345 28.15 -15.86 -29.12
CA GLY A 345 26.84 -15.29 -28.83
C GLY A 345 25.80 -16.30 -28.31
N VAL A 346 26.22 -17.52 -27.94
CA VAL A 346 25.30 -18.55 -27.42
C VAL A 346 25.00 -18.26 -25.95
N ARG A 347 23.70 -18.24 -25.60
CA ARG A 347 23.19 -17.87 -24.28
C ARG A 347 22.75 -19.10 -23.51
N LEU A 348 23.55 -19.50 -22.53
CA LEU A 348 23.39 -20.75 -21.79
C LEU A 348 23.25 -20.52 -20.28
N LEU A 349 22.43 -21.35 -19.65
CA LEU A 349 22.27 -21.43 -18.20
C LEU A 349 22.68 -22.82 -17.72
N LEU A 350 23.51 -22.90 -16.69
CA LEU A 350 23.80 -24.16 -15.98
C LEU A 350 22.79 -24.32 -14.86
N VAL A 351 22.01 -25.38 -14.90
CA VAL A 351 20.86 -25.61 -14.03
C VAL A 351 21.08 -26.90 -13.24
N LYS A 352 20.63 -26.92 -11.97
CA LYS A 352 20.62 -28.11 -11.12
C LYS A 352 19.19 -28.45 -10.71
N ASN A 353 18.81 -29.70 -10.98
CA ASN A 353 17.64 -30.36 -10.40
C ASN A 353 17.97 -30.83 -8.95
N PRO A 354 17.22 -30.37 -7.93
CA PRO A 354 17.38 -30.80 -6.54
C PRO A 354 17.27 -32.31 -6.30
N TRP A 355 16.52 -33.04 -7.13
CA TRP A 355 16.39 -34.50 -7.01
C TRP A 355 17.68 -35.25 -7.39
N ALA A 356 18.67 -34.55 -7.96
CA ALA A 356 19.94 -35.12 -8.43
C ALA A 356 19.77 -36.30 -9.42
N LYS A 357 18.61 -36.38 -10.07
CA LYS A 357 18.22 -37.34 -11.12
C LYS A 357 17.33 -36.64 -12.13
N THR A 358 17.31 -37.12 -13.37
CA THR A 358 16.57 -36.53 -14.50
C THR A 358 17.12 -35.17 -14.92
N ARG A 359 17.52 -35.10 -16.19
CA ARG A 359 18.17 -33.93 -16.79
C ARG A 359 17.55 -33.57 -18.13
N TRP A 360 17.69 -32.30 -18.50
CA TRP A 360 17.32 -31.79 -19.82
C TRP A 360 17.88 -32.65 -20.95
N LEU A 361 17.02 -32.99 -21.92
CA LEU A 361 17.34 -33.82 -23.09
C LEU A 361 17.33 -33.04 -24.42
N GLY A 362 16.98 -31.76 -24.39
CA GLY A 362 16.91 -30.90 -25.58
C GLY A 362 18.25 -30.27 -25.98
N PRO A 363 18.22 -29.13 -26.71
CA PRO A 363 19.43 -28.41 -27.13
C PRO A 363 20.45 -28.17 -26.00
N TYR A 364 21.73 -28.44 -26.29
CA TYR A 364 22.84 -28.33 -25.33
C TYR A 364 22.73 -29.26 -24.10
N SER A 365 21.92 -30.31 -24.17
CA SER A 365 21.94 -31.40 -23.19
C SER A 365 23.22 -32.24 -23.26
N ALA A 366 23.43 -33.13 -22.28
CA ALA A 366 24.55 -34.07 -22.32
C ALA A 366 24.49 -35.03 -23.53
N VAL A 367 23.30 -35.26 -24.09
CA VAL A 367 23.09 -36.15 -25.26
C VAL A 367 23.13 -35.42 -26.60
N ASP A 368 23.15 -34.07 -26.62
CA ASP A 368 23.21 -33.27 -27.85
C ASP A 368 24.64 -33.16 -28.40
N VAL A 369 25.11 -34.18 -29.09
CA VAL A 369 26.46 -34.19 -29.71
C VAL A 369 26.63 -33.19 -30.87
N LYS A 370 25.53 -32.62 -31.40
CA LYS A 370 25.60 -31.76 -32.60
C LYS A 370 25.96 -30.32 -32.26
N ARG A 371 25.41 -29.79 -31.16
CA ARG A 371 25.62 -28.38 -30.77
C ARG A 371 26.85 -28.17 -29.90
N TRP A 372 27.36 -29.22 -29.26
CA TRP A 372 28.57 -29.15 -28.42
C TRP A 372 29.85 -29.22 -29.26
N THR A 373 30.29 -28.09 -29.80
CA THR A 373 31.61 -28.02 -30.47
C THR A 373 32.76 -28.09 -29.47
N ARG A 374 33.96 -28.46 -29.93
CA ARG A 374 35.16 -28.55 -29.08
C ARG A 374 35.51 -27.19 -28.46
N GLU A 375 35.34 -26.12 -29.22
CA GLU A 375 35.60 -24.75 -28.81
C GLU A 375 34.64 -24.32 -27.70
N LEU A 376 33.34 -24.64 -27.87
CA LEU A 376 32.32 -24.32 -26.87
C LEU A 376 32.51 -25.13 -25.56
N GLN A 377 32.86 -26.41 -25.67
CA GLN A 377 33.19 -27.26 -24.52
C GLN A 377 34.43 -26.73 -23.78
N ALA A 378 35.47 -26.31 -24.51
CA ALA A 378 36.67 -25.71 -23.93
C ALA A 378 36.37 -24.35 -23.25
N GLU A 379 35.58 -23.48 -23.87
CA GLU A 379 35.21 -22.17 -23.32
C GLU A 379 34.44 -22.30 -21.99
N LEU A 380 33.52 -23.27 -21.90
CA LEU A 380 32.73 -23.50 -20.69
C LEU A 380 33.40 -24.42 -19.66
N GLY A 381 34.53 -25.04 -20.01
CA GLY A 381 35.16 -26.08 -19.19
C GLY A 381 34.23 -27.27 -18.97
N TYR A 382 33.47 -27.67 -19.99
CA TYR A 382 32.45 -28.70 -19.92
C TYR A 382 32.89 -29.97 -20.66
N ASP A 383 32.91 -31.10 -19.96
CA ASP A 383 33.13 -32.43 -20.55
C ASP A 383 31.78 -33.11 -20.78
N GLN A 384 31.29 -33.06 -22.03
CA GLN A 384 30.03 -33.69 -22.42
C GLN A 384 30.06 -35.21 -22.24
N ALA A 385 31.17 -35.86 -22.59
CA ALA A 385 31.29 -37.31 -22.58
C ALA A 385 31.28 -37.86 -21.14
N ALA A 386 31.93 -37.17 -20.20
CA ALA A 386 31.84 -37.49 -18.78
C ALA A 386 30.44 -37.22 -18.24
N ALA A 387 29.83 -36.08 -18.60
CA ALA A 387 28.48 -35.75 -18.15
C ALA A 387 27.46 -36.79 -18.61
N ALA A 388 27.56 -37.33 -19.83
CA ALA A 388 26.66 -38.36 -20.33
C ALA A 388 26.66 -39.65 -19.48
N LYS A 389 27.76 -39.98 -18.80
CA LYS A 389 27.92 -41.23 -18.02
C LYS A 389 27.19 -41.23 -16.68
N ILE A 390 27.14 -40.09 -15.99
CA ILE A 390 26.57 -40.00 -14.63
C ILE A 390 25.55 -38.88 -14.59
N ASP A 391 24.30 -39.22 -14.26
CA ASP A 391 23.27 -38.23 -13.98
C ASP A 391 23.40 -37.73 -12.54
N ASN A 392 23.68 -36.45 -12.38
CA ASN A 392 23.70 -35.76 -11.09
C ASN A 392 22.68 -34.62 -11.05
N GLY A 393 21.74 -34.58 -12.00
CA GLY A 393 20.73 -33.55 -12.15
C GLY A 393 21.26 -32.19 -12.64
N VAL A 394 22.52 -32.07 -13.04
CA VAL A 394 23.12 -30.82 -13.52
C VAL A 394 23.22 -30.80 -15.05
N PHE A 395 22.70 -29.77 -15.68
CA PHE A 395 22.68 -29.65 -17.14
C PHE A 395 22.75 -28.20 -17.63
N TRP A 396 23.25 -28.02 -18.86
CA TRP A 396 23.14 -26.75 -19.58
C TRP A 396 21.83 -26.70 -20.37
N ILE A 397 21.24 -25.52 -20.47
CA ILE A 397 20.07 -25.24 -21.31
C ILE A 397 20.21 -23.85 -21.93
N ASP A 398 19.75 -23.66 -23.17
CA ASP A 398 19.76 -22.35 -23.81
C ASP A 398 18.62 -21.44 -23.32
N PHE A 399 18.82 -20.13 -23.41
CA PHE A 399 17.84 -19.15 -22.93
C PHE A 399 16.48 -19.25 -23.64
N THR A 400 16.46 -19.66 -24.91
CA THR A 400 15.22 -19.83 -25.66
C THR A 400 14.42 -21.01 -25.12
N SER A 401 15.07 -22.17 -24.91
CA SER A 401 14.42 -23.32 -24.27
C SER A 401 13.99 -23.02 -22.84
N MET A 402 14.80 -22.32 -22.05
CA MET A 402 14.43 -21.93 -20.68
C MET A 402 13.11 -21.14 -20.67
N ARG A 403 12.99 -20.11 -21.52
CA ARG A 403 11.75 -19.31 -21.62
C ARG A 403 10.53 -20.11 -22.07
N ARG A 404 10.73 -21.19 -22.81
CA ARG A 404 9.65 -22.04 -23.34
C ARG A 404 9.11 -23.01 -22.29
N TYR A 405 9.98 -23.62 -21.50
CA TYR A 405 9.59 -24.70 -20.56
C TYR A 405 9.42 -24.22 -19.11
N PHE A 406 10.00 -23.09 -18.74
CA PHE A 406 9.93 -22.55 -17.39
C PHE A 406 8.98 -21.35 -17.35
N ARG A 407 7.93 -21.46 -16.53
CA ARG A 407 6.85 -20.47 -16.43
C ARG A 407 7.26 -19.26 -15.59
N SER A 408 8.08 -19.50 -14.57
CA SER A 408 8.52 -18.47 -13.62
C SER A 408 10.02 -18.53 -13.37
N THR A 409 10.64 -17.37 -13.31
CA THR A 409 12.02 -17.15 -12.84
C THR A 409 11.96 -16.28 -11.60
N HIS A 410 12.60 -16.73 -10.52
CA HIS A 410 12.69 -16.00 -9.26
C HIS A 410 14.10 -15.45 -9.08
N LEU A 411 14.17 -14.16 -8.83
CA LEU A 411 15.40 -13.40 -8.60
C LEU A 411 15.37 -12.87 -7.18
N ASN A 412 16.34 -13.24 -6.37
CA ASN A 412 16.52 -12.64 -5.05
C ASN A 412 17.75 -11.76 -5.09
N TRP A 413 17.58 -10.45 -4.90
CA TRP A 413 18.62 -9.45 -5.05
C TRP A 413 19.33 -9.17 -3.73
N ASN A 414 20.66 -9.06 -3.80
CA ASN A 414 21.52 -8.70 -2.68
C ASN A 414 21.10 -7.32 -2.14
N PRO A 415 20.60 -7.21 -0.89
CA PRO A 415 20.13 -5.94 -0.36
C PRO A 415 21.27 -4.93 -0.16
N ASN A 416 22.53 -5.38 -0.15
CA ASN A 416 23.71 -4.51 -0.07
C ASN A 416 23.97 -3.72 -1.36
N LEU A 417 23.20 -3.96 -2.44
CA LEU A 417 23.16 -3.08 -3.60
C LEU A 417 22.67 -1.66 -3.25
N PHE A 418 21.97 -1.52 -2.12
CA PHE A 418 21.39 -0.26 -1.67
C PHE A 418 22.08 0.22 -0.40
N GLN A 419 22.70 1.39 -0.48
CA GLN A 419 23.35 2.03 0.67
C GLN A 419 22.32 2.58 1.66
N HIS A 420 21.13 2.93 1.18
CA HIS A 420 20.07 3.53 1.98
C HIS A 420 18.87 2.59 2.04
N ARG A 421 18.44 2.25 3.26
CA ARG A 421 17.29 1.38 3.52
C ARG A 421 16.48 1.84 4.73
N LYS A 422 15.17 1.63 4.67
CA LYS A 422 14.24 1.83 5.78
C LYS A 422 13.22 0.69 5.82
N VAL A 423 12.90 0.23 7.02
CA VAL A 423 11.93 -0.83 7.28
C VAL A 423 10.87 -0.28 8.21
N LEU A 424 9.60 -0.57 7.92
CA LEU A 424 8.45 -0.20 8.73
C LEU A 424 7.55 -1.41 8.90
N HIS A 425 7.15 -1.70 10.13
CA HIS A 425 6.14 -2.72 10.43
C HIS A 425 4.80 -2.04 10.77
N TYR A 426 3.71 -2.47 10.17
CA TYR A 426 2.43 -1.79 10.31
C TYR A 426 1.28 -2.77 10.53
N HIS A 427 0.36 -2.36 11.41
CA HIS A 427 -0.93 -3.00 11.62
C HIS A 427 -1.99 -2.19 10.89
N TRP A 428 -2.71 -2.80 9.95
CA TRP A 428 -3.86 -2.19 9.31
C TRP A 428 -5.15 -2.75 9.92
N PRO A 429 -5.85 -1.98 10.79
CA PRO A 429 -7.06 -2.46 11.44
C PRO A 429 -8.24 -2.56 10.45
N LEU A 430 -9.13 -3.53 10.68
CA LEU A 430 -10.36 -3.69 9.91
C LEU A 430 -11.25 -2.44 9.93
N ALA A 431 -11.33 -1.76 11.09
CA ALA A 431 -12.19 -0.60 11.30
C ALA A 431 -11.75 0.67 10.54
N VAL A 432 -10.56 0.68 9.94
CA VAL A 432 -10.00 1.87 9.27
C VAL A 432 -10.23 1.78 7.76
N GLY A 433 -11.07 2.68 7.24
CA GLY A 433 -11.36 2.80 5.81
C GLY A 433 -12.42 1.85 5.30
N PRO A 434 -12.81 1.98 4.02
CA PRO A 434 -13.82 1.12 3.44
C PRO A 434 -13.32 -0.32 3.30
N LYS A 435 -14.28 -1.25 3.12
CA LYS A 435 -14.00 -2.63 2.70
C LYS A 435 -13.27 -2.62 1.34
N ASN A 436 -13.82 -1.93 0.35
CA ASN A 436 -13.19 -1.76 -0.96
C ASN A 436 -12.59 -0.35 -1.05
N ASP A 437 -11.28 -0.26 -1.22
CA ASP A 437 -10.54 1.01 -1.27
C ASP A 437 -10.54 1.69 -2.66
N GLN A 438 -11.15 1.06 -3.67
CA GLN A 438 -11.38 1.67 -4.99
C GLN A 438 -12.24 2.95 -4.95
N TYR A 439 -12.91 3.22 -3.83
CA TYR A 439 -13.66 4.46 -3.64
C TYR A 439 -12.75 5.60 -3.16
N THR A 440 -11.86 5.29 -2.22
CA THR A 440 -10.95 6.26 -1.63
C THR A 440 -9.75 5.57 -1.01
N TYR A 441 -8.56 6.08 -1.33
CA TYR A 441 -7.32 5.73 -0.66
C TYR A 441 -7.10 6.57 0.61
N GLY A 442 -8.00 7.51 0.91
CA GLY A 442 -7.92 8.42 2.04
C GLY A 442 -7.94 7.73 3.41
N SER A 443 -8.21 6.44 3.53
CA SER A 443 -8.04 5.73 4.82
C SER A 443 -6.94 4.69 4.79
N ASN A 444 -6.29 4.51 3.65
CA ASN A 444 -5.23 3.53 3.49
C ASN A 444 -3.94 3.98 4.19
N PRO A 445 -3.05 3.03 4.54
CA PRO A 445 -1.71 3.34 5.02
C PRO A 445 -0.90 4.04 3.92
N GLN A 446 -0.35 5.21 4.24
CA GLN A 446 0.41 6.03 3.31
C GLN A 446 1.69 6.57 3.93
N TRP A 447 2.77 6.55 3.15
CA TRP A 447 4.06 7.13 3.55
C TRP A 447 4.64 8.00 2.45
N THR A 448 5.24 9.11 2.85
CA THR A 448 5.95 10.02 1.97
C THR A 448 7.42 9.62 1.89
N VAL A 449 7.89 9.37 0.67
CA VAL A 449 9.30 9.11 0.34
C VAL A 449 9.88 10.39 -0.27
N VAL A 450 10.88 10.99 0.38
CA VAL A 450 11.62 12.13 -0.15
C VAL A 450 13.02 11.68 -0.52
N VAL A 451 13.34 11.71 -1.80
CA VAL A 451 14.66 11.33 -2.34
C VAL A 451 15.51 12.59 -2.54
N ASP A 452 16.70 12.59 -1.96
CA ASP A 452 17.71 13.63 -2.19
C ASP A 452 18.46 13.31 -3.48
N LEU A 453 18.34 14.19 -4.48
CA LEU A 453 18.98 14.01 -5.78
C LEU A 453 20.45 14.46 -5.73
N PRO A 454 21.37 13.69 -6.35
CA PRO A 454 22.74 14.13 -6.52
C PRO A 454 22.78 15.42 -7.35
N PRO A 455 23.82 16.26 -7.20
CA PRO A 455 24.04 17.40 -8.08
C PRO A 455 24.05 16.95 -9.55
N ALA A 456 23.48 17.75 -10.44
CA ALA A 456 23.54 17.47 -11.88
C ALA A 456 25.01 17.28 -12.31
N ALA A 457 25.28 16.25 -13.11
CA ALA A 457 26.62 16.01 -13.62
C ALA A 457 27.08 17.24 -14.41
N SER A 458 28.27 17.76 -14.09
CA SER A 458 28.89 18.79 -14.92
C SER A 458 29.25 18.17 -16.28
N THR A 459 28.88 18.84 -17.36
CA THR A 459 29.21 18.44 -18.73
C THR A 459 30.43 19.21 -19.20
N ASN A 460 31.37 18.56 -19.89
CA ASN A 460 32.46 19.24 -20.58
C ASN A 460 31.89 20.10 -21.74
N SER A 461 32.71 20.96 -22.33
CA SER A 461 32.38 21.75 -23.53
C SER A 461 31.95 20.92 -24.76
N THR A 462 32.19 19.60 -24.74
CA THR A 462 31.81 18.62 -25.76
C THR A 462 30.51 17.86 -25.46
N GLY A 463 29.79 18.22 -24.39
CA GLY A 463 28.53 17.57 -24.00
C GLY A 463 28.68 16.20 -23.30
N THR A 464 29.91 15.71 -23.11
CA THR A 464 30.19 14.49 -22.33
C THR A 464 30.14 14.77 -20.82
N PRO A 465 29.59 13.87 -19.98
CA PRO A 465 29.59 14.03 -18.53
C PRO A 465 31.01 13.93 -17.93
N ILE A 466 31.41 14.88 -17.08
CA ILE A 466 32.71 14.93 -16.36
C ILE A 466 32.77 13.85 -15.25
N SER A 467 31.62 13.37 -14.77
CA SER A 467 31.50 12.45 -13.63
C SER A 467 30.64 11.23 -13.95
N LYS A 468 31.03 10.06 -13.43
CA LYS A 468 30.25 8.80 -13.43
C LYS A 468 28.91 8.91 -12.66
N SER A 469 28.63 10.05 -12.02
CA SER A 469 27.41 10.37 -11.25
C SER A 469 26.19 10.75 -12.12
N SER A 470 26.04 10.16 -13.31
CA SER A 470 24.92 10.44 -14.24
C SER A 470 23.70 9.53 -14.03
N VAL A 471 23.77 8.57 -13.10
CA VAL A 471 22.73 7.54 -12.95
C VAL A 471 21.60 8.07 -12.05
N SER A 472 20.40 8.17 -12.63
CA SER A 472 19.15 8.44 -11.89
C SER A 472 19.01 7.51 -10.68
N PRO A 473 18.70 8.02 -9.48
CA PRO A 473 18.44 7.17 -8.33
C PRO A 473 17.30 6.19 -8.61
N THR A 474 17.37 4.98 -8.05
CA THR A 474 16.31 3.98 -8.17
C THR A 474 15.76 3.67 -6.77
N VAL A 475 14.45 3.48 -6.69
CA VAL A 475 13.72 3.18 -5.45
C VAL A 475 13.00 1.86 -5.60
N TRP A 476 13.24 0.96 -4.64
CA TRP A 476 12.60 -0.35 -4.56
C TRP A 476 11.77 -0.41 -3.29
N VAL A 477 10.52 -0.85 -3.42
CA VAL A 477 9.57 -0.98 -2.31
C VAL A 477 9.09 -2.42 -2.25
N LEU A 478 9.52 -3.13 -1.21
CA LEU A 478 9.10 -4.51 -0.93
C LEU A 478 8.02 -4.48 0.17
N LEU A 479 6.79 -4.75 -0.22
CA LEU A 479 5.67 -5.00 0.69
C LEU A 479 5.67 -6.49 1.07
N SER A 480 5.70 -6.79 2.37
CA SER A 480 5.71 -8.16 2.89
C SER A 480 4.55 -8.37 3.88
N ARG A 481 3.51 -9.11 3.49
CA ARG A 481 2.42 -9.54 4.36
C ARG A 481 2.97 -10.48 5.43
N HIS A 482 2.47 -10.38 6.67
CA HIS A 482 2.86 -11.29 7.74
C HIS A 482 1.94 -12.51 7.71
N VAL A 483 2.55 -13.69 7.63
CA VAL A 483 1.89 -14.99 7.60
C VAL A 483 2.10 -15.65 8.97
N THR A 484 1.02 -16.06 9.62
CA THR A 484 1.07 -16.62 10.99
C THR A 484 0.40 -17.98 11.12
N LYS A 485 -0.33 -18.41 10.11
CA LYS A 485 -0.93 -19.75 10.03
C LYS A 485 -0.58 -20.41 8.69
N LYS A 486 -0.82 -21.71 8.56
CA LYS A 486 -0.61 -22.44 7.31
C LYS A 486 -1.52 -21.86 6.22
N GLU A 487 -1.05 -21.86 4.97
CA GLU A 487 -1.75 -21.25 3.83
C GLU A 487 -3.17 -21.78 3.61
N ASP A 488 -3.44 -23.06 3.92
CA ASP A 488 -4.79 -23.63 3.84
C ASP A 488 -5.79 -23.02 4.84
N ASP A 489 -5.29 -22.37 5.91
CA ASP A 489 -6.09 -21.68 6.93
C ASP A 489 -6.12 -20.14 6.74
N GLU A 490 -5.30 -19.59 5.83
CA GLU A 490 -5.21 -18.14 5.60
C GLU A 490 -6.12 -17.68 4.46
N HIS A 491 -6.72 -16.51 4.65
CA HIS A 491 -7.72 -15.92 3.78
C HIS A 491 -7.21 -15.76 2.33
N PRO A 492 -7.62 -16.60 1.36
CA PRO A 492 -7.08 -16.58 -0.01
C PRO A 492 -7.46 -15.30 -0.77
N GLY A 493 -8.31 -14.46 -0.19
CA GLY A 493 -8.74 -13.15 -0.70
C GLY A 493 -7.83 -11.97 -0.33
N ASP A 494 -6.74 -12.18 0.41
CA ASP A 494 -5.80 -11.11 0.80
C ASP A 494 -4.88 -10.68 -0.35
N PHE A 495 -5.44 -10.01 -1.35
CA PHE A 495 -4.64 -9.40 -2.40
C PHE A 495 -4.19 -8.00 -1.98
N LEU A 496 -2.89 -7.84 -1.73
CA LEU A 496 -2.29 -6.56 -1.40
C LEU A 496 -1.41 -6.03 -2.54
N THR A 497 -1.23 -4.72 -2.54
CA THR A 497 -0.26 -4.06 -3.41
C THR A 497 0.20 -2.74 -2.83
N VAL A 498 1.23 -2.15 -3.44
CA VAL A 498 1.63 -0.77 -3.19
C VAL A 498 1.56 0.02 -4.48
N HIS A 499 0.99 1.23 -4.41
CA HIS A 499 0.95 2.19 -5.50
C HIS A 499 1.88 3.37 -5.18
N VAL A 500 2.49 3.96 -6.20
CA VAL A 500 3.34 5.15 -6.06
C VAL A 500 2.73 6.32 -6.80
N PHE A 501 2.63 7.46 -6.14
CA PHE A 501 2.13 8.71 -6.69
C PHE A 501 3.20 9.80 -6.65
N GLU A 502 3.39 10.51 -7.76
CA GLU A 502 4.19 11.74 -7.81
C GLU A 502 3.28 12.94 -7.50
N ASN A 503 2.98 13.13 -6.22
CA ASN A 503 2.08 14.19 -5.75
C ASN A 503 2.73 15.04 -4.65
N GLN A 504 4.05 15.20 -4.71
CA GLN A 504 4.86 15.95 -3.75
C GLN A 504 4.73 15.44 -2.30
N GLY A 505 4.43 14.15 -2.13
CA GLY A 505 4.29 13.56 -0.80
C GLY A 505 2.99 13.92 -0.08
N LYS A 506 1.99 14.48 -0.79
CA LYS A 506 0.67 14.79 -0.24
C LYS A 506 -0.17 13.54 -0.05
N ARG A 507 -1.23 13.63 0.74
CA ARG A 507 -2.16 12.53 0.93
C ARG A 507 -2.95 12.22 -0.34
N VAL A 508 -3.04 10.95 -0.69
CA VAL A 508 -3.80 10.48 -1.85
C VAL A 508 -5.18 10.04 -1.40
N PHE A 509 -6.21 10.66 -1.94
CA PHE A 509 -7.61 10.26 -1.69
C PHE A 509 -8.19 9.48 -2.86
N TYR A 510 -7.82 9.84 -4.08
CA TYR A 510 -8.40 9.25 -5.27
C TYR A 510 -7.46 8.19 -5.89
N PRO A 511 -7.99 7.04 -6.33
CA PRO A 511 -7.19 5.92 -6.83
C PRO A 511 -6.72 6.09 -8.29
N HIS A 512 -6.75 7.30 -8.85
CA HIS A 512 -6.47 7.56 -10.26
C HIS A 512 -5.05 8.06 -10.50
N ALA A 513 -4.50 7.68 -11.66
CA ALA A 513 -3.19 8.10 -12.14
C ALA A 513 -2.02 7.87 -11.16
N PRO A 514 -1.86 6.67 -10.55
CA PRO A 514 -0.60 6.34 -9.90
C PRO A 514 0.53 6.42 -10.93
N MET A 515 1.66 7.01 -10.56
CA MET A 515 2.89 7.00 -11.35
C MET A 515 3.35 5.56 -11.60
N VAL A 516 3.30 4.72 -10.56
CA VAL A 516 3.52 3.28 -10.68
C VAL A 516 2.38 2.53 -10.01
N LYS A 517 1.63 1.78 -10.82
CA LYS A 517 0.54 0.92 -10.35
C LYS A 517 1.09 -0.46 -9.99
N GLY A 518 1.14 -0.78 -8.70
CA GLY A 518 1.38 -2.15 -8.25
C GLY A 518 0.32 -3.15 -8.72
N VAL A 519 0.74 -4.42 -8.79
CA VAL A 519 -0.12 -5.57 -9.10
C VAL A 519 -0.60 -6.18 -7.79
N TYR A 520 -1.91 -6.38 -7.68
CA TYR A 520 -2.55 -7.07 -6.57
C TYR A 520 -2.13 -8.54 -6.55
N THR A 521 -1.61 -9.01 -5.42
CA THR A 521 -1.17 -10.40 -5.25
C THR A 521 -1.43 -10.85 -3.83
N ASN A 522 -1.75 -12.13 -3.68
CA ASN A 522 -1.81 -12.83 -2.40
C ASN A 522 -0.46 -13.45 -1.99
N ASN A 523 0.57 -13.34 -2.85
CA ASN A 523 1.93 -13.69 -2.49
C ASN A 523 2.38 -12.86 -1.27
N PRO A 524 3.06 -13.46 -0.28
CA PRO A 524 3.54 -12.75 0.90
C PRO A 524 4.43 -11.56 0.56
N HIS A 525 5.15 -11.59 -0.57
CA HIS A 525 6.07 -10.55 -0.99
C HIS A 525 5.65 -9.92 -2.33
N ASN A 526 5.53 -8.60 -2.36
CA ASN A 526 5.26 -7.80 -3.56
C ASN A 526 6.33 -6.72 -3.71
N LEU A 527 7.10 -6.77 -4.79
CA LEU A 527 8.15 -5.81 -5.10
C LEU A 527 7.68 -4.83 -6.18
N LEU A 528 7.74 -3.53 -5.86
CA LEU A 528 7.57 -2.44 -6.80
C LEU A 528 8.90 -1.68 -6.95
N ARG A 529 9.18 -1.17 -8.15
CA ARG A 529 10.40 -0.39 -8.43
C ARG A 529 10.09 0.79 -9.34
N PHE A 530 10.83 1.88 -9.16
CA PHE A 530 10.78 3.03 -10.05
C PHE A 530 12.09 3.82 -10.01
N ASP A 531 12.40 4.47 -11.11
CA ASP A 531 13.55 5.37 -11.22
C ASP A 531 13.11 6.81 -10.98
N VAL A 532 13.94 7.57 -10.27
CA VAL A 532 13.69 8.95 -9.91
C VAL A 532 14.28 9.84 -11.00
N PRO A 533 13.49 10.71 -11.66
CA PRO A 533 14.03 11.60 -12.68
C PRO A 533 15.13 12.51 -12.11
N PRO A 534 16.15 12.83 -12.92
CA PRO A 534 17.25 13.67 -12.48
C PRO A 534 16.78 15.08 -12.06
N ALA A 535 17.66 15.78 -11.34
CA ALA A 535 17.39 17.16 -10.93
C ALA A 535 17.27 18.07 -12.17
N PRO A 536 16.37 19.07 -12.18
CA PRO A 536 16.31 20.05 -13.25
C PRO A 536 17.66 20.76 -13.47
N THR A 537 17.98 21.11 -14.70
CA THR A 537 19.18 21.88 -15.04
C THR A 537 19.16 23.23 -14.31
N GLY A 538 20.22 23.55 -13.58
CA GLY A 538 20.31 24.78 -12.76
C GLY A 538 19.75 24.67 -11.34
N ALA A 539 19.38 23.48 -10.85
CA ALA A 539 18.96 23.27 -9.46
C ALA A 539 20.12 23.50 -8.46
N GLN A 540 20.23 24.73 -7.95
CA GLN A 540 21.29 25.13 -7.01
C GLN A 540 20.90 24.95 -5.52
N SER A 541 19.61 24.97 -5.19
CA SER A 541 19.15 24.87 -3.79
C SER A 541 18.91 23.42 -3.36
N ASN A 542 18.98 23.15 -2.05
CA ASN A 542 18.63 21.83 -1.51
C ASN A 542 17.15 21.48 -1.71
N ALA A 543 16.27 22.48 -1.82
CA ALA A 543 14.84 22.27 -2.04
C ALA A 543 14.54 21.82 -3.47
N SER A 544 15.22 22.39 -4.48
CA SER A 544 15.04 22.01 -5.89
C SER A 544 15.66 20.65 -6.24
N ARG A 545 16.46 20.07 -5.33
CA ARG A 545 17.08 18.75 -5.46
C ARG A 545 16.35 17.66 -4.67
N ARG A 546 15.14 17.91 -4.18
CA ARG A 546 14.33 16.91 -3.49
C ARG A 546 13.10 16.56 -4.31
N ARG A 547 12.84 15.26 -4.48
CA ARG A 547 11.58 14.78 -5.05
C ARG A 547 10.83 13.96 -4.02
N ALA A 548 9.54 14.25 -3.88
CA ALA A 548 8.66 13.61 -2.91
C ALA A 548 7.57 12.80 -3.60
N TYR A 549 7.43 11.55 -3.18
CA TYR A 549 6.46 10.58 -3.67
C TYR A 549 5.60 10.08 -2.51
N THR A 550 4.41 9.57 -2.80
CA THR A 550 3.53 8.93 -1.82
C THR A 550 3.38 7.46 -2.15
N LEU A 551 3.73 6.61 -1.20
CA LEU A 551 3.45 5.18 -1.21
C LEU A 551 2.08 4.94 -0.60
N VAL A 552 1.19 4.25 -1.31
CA VAL A 552 -0.13 3.87 -0.83
C VAL A 552 -0.22 2.36 -0.80
N VAL A 553 -0.36 1.76 0.38
CA VAL A 553 -0.68 0.33 0.47
C VAL A 553 -2.18 0.15 0.23
N SER A 554 -2.52 -0.79 -0.63
CA SER A 554 -3.91 -1.05 -1.07
C SER A 554 -4.25 -2.52 -0.93
N GLN A 555 -5.52 -2.80 -0.64
CA GLN A 555 -6.03 -4.17 -0.51
C GLN A 555 -7.31 -4.34 -1.32
N HIS A 556 -7.39 -5.44 -2.07
CA HIS A 556 -8.63 -5.87 -2.71
C HIS A 556 -9.56 -6.46 -1.64
N GLU A 557 -10.54 -5.67 -1.20
CA GLU A 557 -11.55 -6.06 -0.20
C GLU A 557 -11.00 -6.45 1.19
N LYS A 558 -10.84 -5.45 2.07
CA LYS A 558 -10.46 -5.66 3.47
C LYS A 558 -11.58 -6.32 4.29
N VAL A 559 -11.37 -7.58 4.67
CA VAL A 559 -12.32 -8.38 5.47
C VAL A 559 -11.85 -8.68 6.90
N HIS A 560 -10.56 -8.51 7.20
CA HIS A 560 -9.97 -8.67 8.54
C HIS A 560 -8.76 -7.73 8.68
N PRO A 561 -8.20 -7.52 9.90
CA PRO A 561 -6.97 -6.73 10.04
C PRO A 561 -5.77 -7.43 9.38
N ILE A 562 -4.80 -6.65 8.90
CA ILE A 562 -3.60 -7.16 8.24
C ILE A 562 -2.34 -6.59 8.83
N ASP A 563 -1.36 -7.46 9.06
CA ASP A 563 -0.01 -7.10 9.45
C ASP A 563 0.93 -7.21 8.27
N PHE A 564 1.76 -6.19 8.06
CA PHE A 564 2.73 -6.18 6.98
C PHE A 564 3.98 -5.37 7.32
N THR A 565 5.01 -5.57 6.50
CA THR A 565 6.25 -4.79 6.51
C THR A 565 6.44 -4.09 5.18
N VAL A 566 6.84 -2.82 5.20
CA VAL A 566 7.31 -2.08 4.02
C VAL A 566 8.81 -1.89 4.15
N ASN A 567 9.58 -2.46 3.22
CA ASN A 567 11.01 -2.19 3.09
C ASN A 567 11.24 -1.28 1.89
N VAL A 568 11.83 -0.11 2.11
CA VAL A 568 12.22 0.83 1.06
C VAL A 568 13.74 0.80 0.94
N TYR A 569 14.22 0.55 -0.27
CA TYR A 569 15.63 0.55 -0.64
C TYR A 569 15.86 1.64 -1.70
N CYS A 570 16.94 2.40 -1.58
CA CYS A 570 17.29 3.43 -2.54
C CYS A 570 18.81 3.53 -2.75
N THR A 571 19.20 3.83 -3.99
CA THR A 571 20.61 4.09 -4.34
C THR A 571 21.06 5.50 -3.95
N ALA A 572 20.14 6.38 -3.56
CA ALA A 572 20.42 7.71 -3.03
C ALA A 572 19.85 7.88 -1.61
N GLN A 573 20.31 8.91 -0.90
CA GLN A 573 19.78 9.24 0.41
C GLN A 573 18.30 9.59 0.30
N PHE A 574 17.49 9.09 1.23
CA PHE A 574 16.07 9.40 1.27
C PHE A 574 15.55 9.48 2.70
N LYS A 575 14.39 10.12 2.85
CA LYS A 575 13.59 10.13 4.06
C LYS A 575 12.26 9.44 3.81
N LEU A 576 11.78 8.75 4.83
CA LEU A 576 10.50 8.06 4.83
C LEU A 576 9.77 8.43 6.12
N TYR A 577 8.56 8.96 5.99
CA TYR A 577 7.73 9.36 7.11
C TYR A 577 6.24 9.18 6.78
N PRO A 578 5.36 9.04 7.79
CA PRO A 578 3.93 8.98 7.55
C PRO A 578 3.45 10.19 6.76
N THR A 579 2.59 9.97 5.75
CA THR A 579 2.03 11.06 4.95
C THR A 579 1.21 12.01 5.84
N PRO A 580 1.19 13.34 5.56
CA PRO A 580 0.53 14.31 6.42
C PRO A 580 -0.92 13.93 6.75
N THR A 581 -1.25 13.90 8.04
CA THR A 581 -2.59 13.55 8.50
C THR A 581 -3.61 14.63 8.16
N LEU A 582 -4.89 14.25 8.17
CA LEU A 582 -5.99 15.20 8.15
C LEU A 582 -5.90 16.15 9.36
N PRO A 583 -6.48 17.35 9.28
CA PRO A 583 -6.58 18.24 10.43
C PRO A 583 -7.28 17.56 11.62
N PRO A 584 -6.88 17.86 12.88
CA PRO A 584 -7.25 17.07 14.05
C PRO A 584 -8.70 17.25 14.52
N HIS A 585 -9.34 18.40 14.26
CA HIS A 585 -10.71 18.64 14.70
C HIS A 585 -11.68 18.17 13.64
N VAL A 586 -12.60 17.26 13.99
CA VAL A 586 -13.61 16.75 13.06
C VAL A 586 -15.02 17.01 13.57
N ARG A 587 -15.90 17.46 12.68
CA ARG A 587 -17.36 17.44 12.85
C ARG A 587 -17.95 16.51 11.81
N GLU A 588 -18.73 15.53 12.27
CA GLU A 588 -19.44 14.59 11.40
C GLU A 588 -20.94 14.93 11.42
N VAL A 589 -21.55 14.95 10.23
CA VAL A 589 -22.99 15.10 10.04
C VAL A 589 -23.48 13.95 9.17
N LYS A 590 -24.53 13.28 9.62
CA LYS A 590 -25.27 12.28 8.82
C LYS A 590 -26.49 12.97 8.23
N GLY A 591 -26.67 12.86 6.91
CA GLY A 591 -27.76 13.53 6.22
C GLY A 591 -28.41 12.66 5.14
N VAL A 592 -29.42 13.22 4.48
CA VAL A 592 -30.19 12.53 3.44
C VAL A 592 -30.56 13.49 2.31
N TRP A 593 -30.37 13.05 1.07
CA TRP A 593 -31.08 13.57 -0.09
C TRP A 593 -32.38 12.80 -0.24
N ASN A 594 -33.52 13.48 -0.12
CA ASN A 594 -34.86 12.93 -0.30
C ASN A 594 -35.66 13.81 -1.27
N SER A 595 -36.97 13.60 -1.40
CA SER A 595 -37.80 14.36 -2.34
C SER A 595 -37.83 15.87 -2.08
N ALA A 596 -37.54 16.31 -0.85
CA ALA A 596 -37.45 17.72 -0.49
C ALA A 596 -36.03 18.30 -0.63
N SER A 597 -34.97 17.48 -0.53
CA SER A 597 -33.58 17.93 -0.47
C SER A 597 -32.69 17.52 -1.64
N ALA A 598 -33.15 16.66 -2.56
CA ALA A 598 -32.37 16.20 -3.72
C ALA A 598 -32.37 17.22 -4.88
N GLY A 599 -31.67 18.35 -4.68
CA GLY A 599 -31.68 19.52 -5.55
C GLY A 599 -30.90 19.38 -6.86
N GLY A 600 -30.00 18.42 -6.98
CA GLY A 600 -29.13 18.24 -8.15
C GLY A 600 -27.96 19.21 -8.20
N SER A 601 -27.22 19.24 -9.32
CA SER A 601 -25.98 20.02 -9.45
C SER A 601 -26.19 21.53 -9.58
N LEU A 602 -25.11 22.30 -9.43
CA LEU A 602 -25.10 23.72 -9.72
C LEU A 602 -25.66 23.99 -11.13
N GLY A 603 -26.54 24.99 -11.24
CA GLY A 603 -27.29 25.31 -12.46
C GLY A 603 -28.67 24.64 -12.55
N ARG A 604 -28.98 23.62 -11.75
CA ARG A 604 -30.36 23.11 -11.67
C ARG A 604 -31.23 24.12 -10.92
N ALA A 605 -32.47 24.33 -11.39
CA ALA A 605 -33.41 25.24 -10.74
C ALA A 605 -33.72 24.84 -9.28
N THR A 606 -33.56 23.56 -8.95
CA THR A 606 -33.74 23.00 -7.61
C THR A 606 -32.47 22.97 -6.76
N TYR A 607 -31.33 23.50 -7.22
CA TYR A 607 -30.06 23.44 -6.49
C TYR A 607 -30.17 23.96 -5.05
N TYR A 608 -30.99 25.01 -4.85
CA TYR A 608 -31.25 25.60 -3.54
C TYR A 608 -31.87 24.61 -2.53
N LYS A 609 -32.41 23.48 -2.97
CA LYS A 609 -33.00 22.45 -2.11
C LYS A 609 -31.95 21.55 -1.46
N ASN A 610 -30.73 21.50 -1.99
CA ASN A 610 -29.67 20.67 -1.43
C ASN A 610 -29.40 20.97 0.06
N PRO A 611 -28.98 19.98 0.86
CA PRO A 611 -28.49 20.19 2.22
C PRO A 611 -27.35 21.21 2.26
N MET A 612 -27.43 22.16 3.18
CA MET A 612 -26.45 23.23 3.35
C MET A 612 -26.15 23.48 4.83
N TRP A 613 -24.93 23.91 5.12
CA TRP A 613 -24.50 24.26 6.47
C TRP A 613 -23.78 25.60 6.49
N SER A 614 -24.08 26.38 7.52
CA SER A 614 -23.28 27.53 7.92
C SER A 614 -22.05 27.03 8.68
N VAL A 615 -20.87 27.35 8.17
CA VAL A 615 -19.57 26.98 8.75
C VAL A 615 -18.88 28.26 9.23
N ALA A 616 -18.66 28.39 10.54
CA ALA A 616 -17.97 29.55 11.10
C ALA A 616 -16.59 29.18 11.63
N VAL A 617 -15.60 29.95 11.19
CA VAL A 617 -14.18 29.77 11.47
C VAL A 617 -13.65 31.02 12.16
N GLY A 618 -13.15 30.87 13.38
CA GLY A 618 -12.69 32.01 14.21
C GLY A 618 -11.26 32.47 13.94
N SER A 619 -10.42 31.63 13.35
CA SER A 619 -9.01 31.90 13.06
C SER A 619 -8.62 31.26 11.73
N SER A 620 -7.59 31.77 11.06
CA SER A 620 -7.09 31.13 9.84
C SER A 620 -6.77 29.65 10.10
N CYS A 621 -7.27 28.75 9.26
CA CYS A 621 -7.13 27.31 9.47
C CYS A 621 -7.04 26.52 8.16
N ARG A 622 -6.45 25.33 8.21
CA ARG A 622 -6.57 24.35 7.12
C ARG A 622 -7.92 23.65 7.24
N LEU A 623 -8.68 23.61 6.15
CA LEU A 623 -9.96 22.93 6.02
C LEU A 623 -9.83 21.74 5.08
N HIS A 624 -10.43 20.60 5.43
CA HIS A 624 -10.66 19.47 4.54
C HIS A 624 -12.08 18.95 4.77
N VAL A 625 -12.84 18.77 3.70
CA VAL A 625 -14.24 18.32 3.77
C VAL A 625 -14.37 17.04 2.95
N GLU A 626 -14.96 16.00 3.54
CA GLU A 626 -15.25 14.73 2.88
C GLU A 626 -16.76 14.51 2.83
N LEU A 627 -17.26 14.06 1.68
CA LEU A 627 -18.64 13.62 1.50
C LEU A 627 -18.65 12.18 1.00
N MET A 628 -19.38 11.33 1.69
CA MET A 628 -19.52 9.90 1.40
C MET A 628 -20.98 9.55 1.20
N ALA A 629 -21.29 8.78 0.16
CA ALA A 629 -22.62 8.31 -0.20
C ALA A 629 -22.55 6.90 -0.82
N PRO A 630 -23.70 6.23 -1.05
CA PRO A 630 -23.76 5.03 -1.88
C PRO A 630 -23.12 5.21 -3.27
N LYS A 631 -22.51 4.14 -3.80
CA LYS A 631 -21.69 4.15 -5.03
C LYS A 631 -22.45 4.56 -6.31
N ASP A 632 -23.76 4.40 -6.30
CA ASP A 632 -24.67 4.69 -7.40
C ASP A 632 -25.08 6.17 -7.45
N VAL A 633 -24.66 6.96 -6.44
CA VAL A 633 -24.94 8.40 -6.37
C VAL A 633 -23.67 9.19 -6.64
N THR A 634 -23.73 10.01 -7.67
CA THR A 634 -22.68 10.96 -8.02
C THR A 634 -22.87 12.25 -7.22
N ILE A 635 -21.88 12.62 -6.41
CA ILE A 635 -21.96 13.67 -5.39
C ILE A 635 -20.90 14.76 -5.60
N GLY A 636 -21.16 15.96 -5.09
CA GLY A 636 -20.29 17.12 -5.15
C GLY A 636 -20.34 17.97 -3.89
N LEU A 637 -19.27 18.72 -3.65
CA LEU A 637 -19.14 19.69 -2.56
C LEU A 637 -18.85 21.08 -3.10
N GLN A 638 -19.43 22.10 -2.47
CA GLN A 638 -19.12 23.50 -2.72
C GLN A 638 -19.02 24.26 -1.40
N LEU A 639 -17.97 25.08 -1.25
CA LEU A 639 -17.79 26.01 -0.15
C LEU A 639 -17.75 27.43 -0.70
N VAL A 640 -18.61 28.30 -0.18
CA VAL A 640 -18.80 29.66 -0.69
C VAL A 640 -18.61 30.67 0.43
N LYS A 641 -17.90 31.76 0.12
CA LYS A 641 -17.73 32.96 0.95
C LYS A 641 -18.15 34.17 0.14
N GLY A 642 -19.15 34.89 0.63
CA GLY A 642 -19.70 36.02 -0.10
C GLY A 642 -20.74 36.77 0.72
N SER A 643 -21.52 37.60 0.03
CA SER A 643 -22.65 38.35 0.61
C SER A 643 -23.67 37.46 1.33
N LYS A 644 -23.78 36.18 0.89
CA LYS A 644 -24.65 35.14 1.46
C LYS A 644 -23.93 34.13 2.35
N GLY A 645 -22.74 34.45 2.89
CA GLY A 645 -22.01 33.55 3.78
C GLY A 645 -22.85 33.12 4.99
N GLY A 646 -23.09 31.81 5.15
CA GLY A 646 -23.95 31.25 6.20
C GLY A 646 -25.45 31.31 5.91
N GLN A 647 -25.86 31.71 4.72
CA GLN A 647 -27.24 31.74 4.26
C GLN A 647 -27.49 30.70 3.16
N ARG A 648 -28.77 30.46 2.86
CA ARG A 648 -29.19 29.53 1.81
C ARG A 648 -28.76 30.06 0.44
N LEU A 649 -28.13 29.20 -0.36
CA LEU A 649 -27.67 29.53 -1.70
C LEU A 649 -28.63 29.00 -2.76
N ASP A 650 -28.99 29.83 -3.71
CA ASP A 650 -29.76 29.47 -4.89
C ASP A 650 -28.92 29.47 -6.18
N SER A 651 -27.94 30.35 -6.23
CA SER A 651 -26.87 30.40 -7.22
C SER A 651 -25.54 30.74 -6.53
N ILE A 652 -24.43 30.62 -7.27
CA ILE A 652 -23.09 31.02 -6.81
C ILE A 652 -22.61 32.13 -7.74
N VAL A 653 -22.32 33.30 -7.18
CA VAL A 653 -21.78 34.45 -7.92
C VAL A 653 -20.31 34.18 -8.26
N HIS A 654 -19.87 34.61 -9.44
CA HIS A 654 -18.47 34.46 -9.85
C HIS A 654 -17.53 35.13 -8.83
N GLY A 655 -16.53 34.38 -8.35
CA GLY A 655 -15.56 34.85 -7.35
C GLY A 655 -15.95 34.62 -5.88
N GLU A 656 -17.19 34.18 -5.58
CA GLU A 656 -17.60 33.83 -4.20
C GLU A 656 -17.29 32.35 -3.84
N GLU A 657 -17.02 31.48 -4.81
CA GLU A 657 -16.58 30.10 -4.54
C GLU A 657 -15.16 30.09 -3.95
N VAL A 658 -15.03 29.47 -2.78
CA VAL A 658 -13.74 29.31 -2.08
C VAL A 658 -13.06 28.03 -2.53
N CYS A 659 -13.80 26.92 -2.53
CA CYS A 659 -13.35 25.64 -3.06
C CYS A 659 -14.56 24.75 -3.39
N SER A 660 -14.31 23.73 -4.21
CA SER A 660 -15.27 22.69 -4.54
C SER A 660 -14.55 21.35 -4.69
N SER A 661 -15.33 20.27 -4.79
CA SER A 661 -14.77 18.96 -5.16
C SER A 661 -14.41 18.85 -6.65
N TYR A 662 -14.57 19.93 -7.42
CA TYR A 662 -14.52 19.97 -8.88
C TYR A 662 -15.58 19.05 -9.51
N ASP A 663 -15.15 17.96 -10.14
CA ASP A 663 -16.04 17.01 -10.79
C ASP A 663 -16.91 16.28 -9.77
N TYR A 664 -18.17 16.03 -10.14
CA TYR A 664 -19.05 15.16 -9.37
C TYR A 664 -18.56 13.72 -9.47
N ARG A 665 -18.43 13.01 -8.34
CA ARG A 665 -17.88 11.65 -8.29
C ARG A 665 -18.82 10.67 -7.58
N PRO A 666 -18.88 9.40 -8.01
CA PRO A 666 -19.69 8.39 -7.34
C PRO A 666 -19.14 8.07 -5.94
N GLY A 667 -20.01 8.09 -4.94
CA GLY A 667 -19.78 7.55 -3.60
C GLY A 667 -18.80 8.31 -2.68
N PHE A 668 -17.77 8.99 -3.21
CA PHE A 668 -16.83 9.77 -2.42
C PHE A 668 -16.30 10.99 -3.17
N CYS A 669 -16.34 12.16 -2.53
CA CYS A 669 -15.61 13.35 -2.98
C CYS A 669 -15.07 14.14 -1.78
N PHE A 670 -14.07 14.99 -2.03
CA PHE A 670 -13.52 15.87 -1.00
C PHE A 670 -13.16 17.24 -1.58
N ALA A 671 -13.03 18.24 -0.70
CA ALA A 671 -12.53 19.57 -1.02
C ALA A 671 -11.58 20.04 0.10
N GLU A 672 -10.49 20.73 -0.24
CA GLU A 672 -9.51 21.21 0.75
C GLU A 672 -9.12 22.68 0.52
N VAL A 673 -8.76 23.37 1.61
CA VAL A 673 -8.23 24.74 1.60
C VAL A 673 -7.10 24.81 2.63
N ASP A 674 -5.88 25.12 2.19
CA ASP A 674 -4.71 25.14 3.08
C ASP A 674 -4.73 26.28 4.10
N ALA A 675 -5.28 27.45 3.72
CA ALA A 675 -5.37 28.64 4.56
C ALA A 675 -6.73 29.33 4.39
N LEU A 676 -7.76 28.77 5.03
CA LEU A 676 -9.10 29.35 5.06
C LEU A 676 -9.14 30.52 6.05
N ALA A 677 -9.41 31.73 5.56
CA ALA A 677 -9.51 32.93 6.39
C ALA A 677 -10.66 32.83 7.42
N PRO A 678 -10.60 33.58 8.53
CA PRO A 678 -11.74 33.72 9.43
C PRO A 678 -13.00 34.22 8.69
N GLY A 679 -14.17 33.77 9.15
CA GLY A 679 -15.45 34.18 8.60
C GLY A 679 -16.52 33.08 8.64
N VAL A 680 -17.68 33.42 8.07
CA VAL A 680 -18.83 32.52 7.93
C VAL A 680 -18.98 32.12 6.46
N TYR A 681 -19.11 30.82 6.24
CA TYR A 681 -19.17 30.19 4.93
C TYR A 681 -20.45 29.38 4.80
N THR A 682 -20.90 29.14 3.56
CA THR A 682 -21.93 28.14 3.27
C THR A 682 -21.30 26.93 2.59
N LEU A 683 -21.48 25.77 3.20
CA LEU A 683 -21.07 24.47 2.67
C LEU A 683 -22.31 23.77 2.10
N VAL A 684 -22.22 23.30 0.85
CA VAL A 684 -23.31 22.63 0.14
C VAL A 684 -22.89 21.20 -0.21
N ALA A 685 -23.77 20.24 0.06
CA ALA A 685 -23.63 18.86 -0.37
C ALA A 685 -24.70 18.55 -1.42
N SER A 686 -24.30 18.21 -2.63
CA SER A 686 -25.21 18.09 -3.78
C SER A 686 -25.04 16.76 -4.52
N THR A 687 -26.12 16.28 -5.12
CA THR A 687 -26.09 15.19 -6.11
C THR A 687 -25.92 15.77 -7.51
N PHE A 688 -25.43 14.97 -8.47
CA PHE A 688 -25.33 15.44 -9.85
C PHE A 688 -26.72 15.60 -10.50
N LYS A 689 -27.57 14.59 -10.39
CA LYS A 689 -28.96 14.64 -10.90
C LYS A 689 -29.92 15.05 -9.79
N GLU A 690 -30.97 15.78 -10.16
CA GLU A 690 -32.11 16.05 -9.27
C GLU A 690 -32.81 14.74 -8.86
N LYS A 691 -33.51 14.74 -7.72
CA LYS A 691 -34.35 13.62 -7.25
C LYS A 691 -33.60 12.31 -7.00
N GLN A 692 -32.27 12.33 -6.93
CA GLN A 692 -31.49 11.19 -6.46
C GLN A 692 -31.58 11.10 -4.94
N HIS A 693 -32.21 10.04 -4.44
CA HIS A 693 -32.38 9.82 -3.02
C HIS A 693 -31.26 8.94 -2.47
N ALA A 694 -30.58 9.40 -1.42
CA ALA A 694 -29.58 8.61 -0.71
C ALA A 694 -29.22 9.25 0.64
N THR A 695 -28.74 8.42 1.56
CA THR A 695 -28.07 8.88 2.78
C THR A 695 -26.63 9.27 2.48
N PHE A 696 -26.07 10.20 3.25
CA PHE A 696 -24.65 10.55 3.18
C PHE A 696 -24.05 10.84 4.55
N ILE A 697 -22.72 10.81 4.58
CA ILE A 697 -21.90 11.26 5.71
C ILE A 697 -21.03 12.41 5.23
N LEU A 698 -21.15 13.56 5.90
CA LEU A 698 -20.32 14.73 5.69
C LEU A 698 -19.35 14.86 6.88
N LYS A 699 -18.05 14.96 6.60
CA LYS A 699 -17.03 15.21 7.60
C LYS A 699 -16.28 16.49 7.29
N VAL A 700 -16.21 17.39 8.28
CA VAL A 700 -15.50 18.66 8.19
C VAL A 700 -14.33 18.61 9.14
N PHE A 701 -13.11 18.62 8.59
CA PHE A 701 -11.86 18.60 9.32
C PHE A 701 -11.22 19.98 9.31
N THR A 702 -10.80 20.48 10.48
CA THR A 702 -10.13 21.78 10.62
C THR A 702 -8.92 21.75 11.53
N SER A 703 -7.93 22.61 11.25
CA SER A 703 -6.72 22.71 12.09
C SER A 703 -6.95 23.45 13.40
N THR A 704 -8.02 24.24 13.49
CA THR A 704 -8.53 24.86 14.72
C THR A 704 -10.01 24.50 14.88
N PRO A 705 -10.57 24.47 16.10
CA PRO A 705 -11.98 24.15 16.29
C PRO A 705 -12.91 25.11 15.53
N LEU A 706 -13.92 24.57 14.85
CA LEU A 706 -15.00 25.37 14.28
C LEU A 706 -15.76 26.11 15.40
N GLN A 707 -16.11 27.36 15.16
CA GLN A 707 -17.06 28.08 16.03
C GLN A 707 -18.43 27.42 15.95
N HIS A 708 -18.90 27.11 14.74
CA HIS A 708 -20.08 26.29 14.53
C HIS A 708 -20.11 25.59 13.17
N LEU A 709 -20.88 24.51 13.11
CA LEU A 709 -21.36 23.85 11.89
C LEU A 709 -22.88 23.68 12.09
N LYS A 710 -23.68 24.57 11.52
CA LYS A 710 -25.13 24.62 11.72
C LYS A 710 -25.85 24.36 10.42
N GLU A 711 -26.81 23.45 10.41
CA GLU A 711 -27.66 23.24 9.23
C GLU A 711 -28.42 24.53 8.90
N ILE A 712 -28.41 24.91 7.63
CA ILE A 712 -29.23 26.00 7.11
C ILE A 712 -30.54 25.36 6.71
N LEU A 713 -31.60 25.69 7.46
CA LEU A 713 -32.91 25.09 7.27
C LEU A 713 -33.41 25.25 5.83
N PRO A 714 -34.20 24.28 5.32
CA PRO A 714 -34.89 24.41 4.04
C PRO A 714 -35.69 25.71 3.95
N GLU A 715 -35.83 26.21 2.73
CA GLU A 715 -36.68 27.36 2.47
C GLU A 715 -38.13 27.07 2.90
N GLY A 716 -38.73 28.00 3.66
CA GLY A 716 -40.06 27.82 4.21
C GLY A 716 -40.17 26.73 5.28
N HIS A 717 -39.07 26.38 5.97
CA HIS A 717 -39.12 25.41 7.06
C HIS A 717 -40.14 25.84 8.13
N GLY A 718 -41.07 24.94 8.47
CA GLY A 718 -42.16 25.23 9.41
C GLY A 718 -43.33 26.02 8.81
N MET A 719 -43.29 26.36 7.52
CA MET A 719 -44.32 27.14 6.82
C MET A 719 -45.14 26.28 5.85
N LYS A 720 -46.37 26.67 5.57
CA LYS A 720 -47.22 26.06 4.54
C LYS A 720 -46.79 26.56 3.16
N ALA A 721 -46.41 25.64 2.28
CA ALA A 721 -46.07 25.94 0.89
C ALA A 721 -47.30 25.86 -0.02
N THR A 722 -47.55 26.91 -0.80
CA THR A 722 -48.57 26.97 -1.86
C THR A 722 -47.89 27.36 -3.17
N THR A 723 -47.86 26.45 -4.15
CA THR A 723 -47.26 26.72 -5.46
C THR A 723 -48.33 26.99 -6.50
N MET A 724 -48.22 28.12 -7.18
CA MET A 724 -49.08 28.53 -8.30
C MET A 724 -48.26 28.65 -9.57
N ARG A 725 -48.83 28.23 -10.71
CA ARG A 725 -48.23 28.42 -12.03
C ARG A 725 -48.86 29.64 -12.68
N GLY A 726 -48.02 30.51 -13.24
CA GLY A 726 -48.47 31.72 -13.92
C GLY A 726 -47.78 31.89 -15.27
N GLN A 727 -48.25 32.87 -16.03
CA GLN A 727 -47.69 33.24 -17.33
C GLN A 727 -47.64 34.76 -17.45
N TRP A 728 -46.52 35.29 -17.93
CA TRP A 728 -46.47 36.62 -18.53
C TRP A 728 -46.94 36.47 -19.97
N SER A 729 -48.04 37.13 -20.34
CA SER A 729 -48.75 36.86 -21.58
C SER A 729 -49.09 38.15 -22.32
N ASP A 730 -48.70 38.23 -23.59
CA ASP A 730 -49.07 39.37 -24.45
C ASP A 730 -50.59 39.43 -24.66
N THR A 731 -51.23 38.27 -24.82
CA THR A 731 -52.69 38.19 -25.07
C THR A 731 -53.52 38.66 -23.88
N HIS A 732 -53.00 38.49 -22.66
CA HIS A 732 -53.65 38.96 -21.44
C HIS A 732 -53.10 40.31 -20.95
N GLY A 733 -52.17 40.92 -21.70
CA GLY A 733 -51.56 42.21 -21.36
C GLY A 733 -50.66 42.18 -20.13
N THR A 734 -50.12 41.02 -19.74
CA THR A 734 -49.31 40.86 -18.51
C THR A 734 -47.81 40.76 -18.76
N ALA A 735 -47.38 40.65 -20.02
CA ALA A 735 -45.97 40.57 -20.44
C ALA A 735 -45.29 41.94 -20.56
N VAL A 736 -45.39 42.78 -19.54
CA VAL A 736 -45.05 44.21 -19.62
C VAL A 736 -43.67 44.59 -19.05
N GLY A 737 -43.00 43.64 -18.39
CA GLY A 737 -41.63 43.82 -17.90
C GLY A 737 -41.51 44.71 -16.67
N CYS A 738 -40.30 45.25 -16.44
CA CYS A 738 -40.01 46.03 -15.24
C CYS A 738 -40.56 47.45 -15.31
N ASN A 739 -40.47 48.17 -14.19
CA ASN A 739 -41.01 49.53 -14.06
C ASN A 739 -40.49 50.54 -15.08
N ASN A 740 -39.34 50.29 -15.72
CA ASN A 740 -38.80 51.15 -16.77
C ASN A 740 -39.69 51.23 -18.02
N HIS A 741 -40.64 50.30 -18.18
CA HIS A 741 -41.56 50.24 -19.31
C HIS A 741 -42.91 50.94 -19.01
N GLY A 742 -43.10 51.53 -17.83
CA GLY A 742 -44.29 52.33 -17.50
C GLY A 742 -45.58 51.54 -17.18
N HIS A 743 -45.62 50.26 -17.51
CA HIS A 743 -46.82 49.41 -17.36
C HIS A 743 -46.72 48.40 -16.20
N TYR A 744 -45.91 48.65 -15.17
CA TYR A 744 -45.59 47.64 -14.14
C TYR A 744 -46.82 47.01 -13.46
N ALA A 745 -47.86 47.82 -13.20
CA ALA A 745 -49.10 47.37 -12.58
C ALA A 745 -49.91 46.39 -13.45
N GLU A 746 -49.54 46.20 -14.72
CA GLU A 746 -50.18 45.23 -15.62
C GLU A 746 -49.55 43.84 -15.54
N ASN A 747 -48.39 43.68 -14.89
CA ASN A 747 -47.84 42.36 -14.57
C ASN A 747 -48.84 41.51 -13.77
N PRO A 748 -48.71 40.17 -13.78
CA PRO A 748 -49.59 39.28 -13.03
C PRO A 748 -49.66 39.66 -11.55
N GLN A 749 -50.82 39.46 -10.92
CA GLN A 749 -51.07 39.93 -9.56
C GLN A 749 -51.64 38.81 -8.70
N TYR A 750 -51.02 38.57 -7.55
CA TYR A 750 -51.47 37.58 -6.58
C TYR A 750 -51.85 38.27 -5.28
N LEU A 751 -53.11 38.14 -4.88
CA LEU A 751 -53.62 38.69 -3.64
C LEU A 751 -53.33 37.70 -2.50
N VAL A 752 -52.60 38.19 -1.49
CA VAL A 752 -52.31 37.47 -0.25
C VAL A 752 -53.14 38.13 0.86
N SER A 753 -54.07 37.37 1.43
CA SER A 753 -54.94 37.84 2.51
C SER A 753 -54.51 37.24 3.85
N CYS A 754 -53.98 38.08 4.74
CA CYS A 754 -53.50 37.69 6.06
C CYS A 754 -54.53 38.07 7.13
N ARG A 755 -55.03 37.09 7.89
CA ARG A 755 -55.96 37.32 9.03
C ARG A 755 -55.24 37.62 10.34
N SER A 756 -53.96 37.28 10.41
CA SER A 756 -53.11 37.45 11.58
C SER A 756 -51.69 37.76 11.11
N ARG A 757 -50.84 38.22 12.04
CA ARG A 757 -49.43 38.49 11.72
C ARG A 757 -48.76 37.20 11.25
N THR A 758 -48.21 37.23 10.04
CA THR A 758 -47.70 36.04 9.34
C THR A 758 -46.37 36.35 8.67
N GLN A 759 -45.40 35.44 8.80
CA GLN A 759 -44.22 35.50 7.95
C GLN A 759 -44.54 35.02 6.53
N LEU A 760 -44.09 35.77 5.52
CA LEU A 760 -44.20 35.43 4.10
C LEU A 760 -42.80 35.30 3.48
N LEU A 761 -42.59 34.20 2.75
CA LEU A 761 -41.48 34.03 1.81
C LEU A 761 -42.05 33.64 0.45
N VAL A 762 -41.55 34.22 -0.63
CA VAL A 762 -42.00 33.93 -1.99
C VAL A 762 -40.82 33.61 -2.88
N ARG A 763 -40.88 32.46 -3.56
CA ARG A 763 -39.93 32.08 -4.60
C ARG A 763 -40.59 32.14 -5.97
N LEU A 764 -40.00 32.95 -6.83
CA LEU A 764 -40.25 32.99 -8.27
C LEU A 764 -39.21 32.12 -8.98
N ALA A 765 -39.69 31.15 -9.77
CA ALA A 765 -38.87 30.36 -10.68
C ALA A 765 -39.45 30.41 -12.09
N ASN A 766 -38.60 30.62 -13.08
CA ASN A 766 -38.93 30.84 -14.48
C ASN A 766 -37.92 30.12 -15.40
N ASP A 767 -38.07 30.29 -16.71
CA ASP A 767 -37.12 29.75 -17.70
C ASP A 767 -35.73 30.39 -17.55
N ARG A 768 -34.68 29.57 -17.77
CA ARG A 768 -33.28 30.03 -17.67
C ARG A 768 -33.03 31.22 -18.60
N GLY A 769 -32.32 32.23 -18.08
CA GLY A 769 -31.93 33.41 -18.86
C GLY A 769 -32.95 34.55 -18.83
N VAL A 770 -34.11 34.34 -18.22
CA VAL A 770 -35.11 35.39 -18.01
C VAL A 770 -34.81 36.10 -16.69
N ALA A 771 -34.25 37.31 -16.79
CA ALA A 771 -34.01 38.14 -15.63
C ALA A 771 -35.36 38.55 -15.01
N SER A 772 -35.65 38.10 -13.79
CA SER A 772 -36.93 38.31 -13.12
C SER A 772 -36.80 38.75 -11.67
N ASN A 773 -37.89 39.31 -11.15
CA ASN A 773 -38.04 39.81 -9.80
C ASN A 773 -39.46 39.53 -9.29
N VAL A 774 -39.64 39.44 -7.99
CA VAL A 774 -40.95 39.40 -7.34
C VAL A 774 -40.99 40.46 -6.23
N THR A 775 -42.06 41.26 -6.21
CA THR A 775 -42.25 42.33 -5.23
C THR A 775 -43.59 42.17 -4.51
N CYS A 776 -43.58 42.38 -3.20
CA CYS A 776 -44.77 42.38 -2.35
C CYS A 776 -45.14 43.81 -1.95
N PHE A 777 -46.39 44.19 -2.15
CA PHE A 777 -46.96 45.50 -1.85
C PHE A 777 -48.07 45.37 -0.81
N ARG A 778 -48.21 46.37 0.06
CA ARG A 778 -49.43 46.50 0.87
C ARG A 778 -50.56 47.03 -0.03
N ALA A 779 -51.76 46.46 0.06
CA ALA A 779 -52.91 46.96 -0.68
C ALA A 779 -53.22 48.42 -0.29
N SER A 780 -53.75 49.19 -1.24
CA SER A 780 -54.24 50.54 -0.99
C SER A 780 -55.46 50.55 -0.07
N ALA A 781 -55.85 51.72 0.42
CA ALA A 781 -57.10 51.89 1.17
C ALA A 781 -58.36 51.47 0.37
N SER A 782 -58.28 51.48 -0.96
CA SER A 782 -59.33 50.99 -1.87
C SER A 782 -59.26 49.48 -2.15
N GLY A 783 -58.33 48.75 -1.52
CA GLY A 783 -58.19 47.30 -1.67
C GLY A 783 -57.43 46.82 -2.92
N GLY A 784 -56.89 47.74 -3.73
CA GLY A 784 -56.17 47.43 -4.96
C GLY A 784 -54.64 47.57 -4.85
N LEU A 785 -53.92 47.27 -5.93
CA LEU A 785 -52.50 47.57 -6.03
C LEU A 785 -52.31 49.11 -5.97
N PRO A 786 -51.37 49.65 -5.16
CA PRO A 786 -51.16 51.10 -5.04
C PRO A 786 -50.88 51.79 -6.38
N SER A 787 -51.44 53.00 -6.58
CA SER A 787 -51.17 53.83 -7.76
C SER A 787 -49.68 54.18 -7.85
N GLY A 788 -49.04 53.87 -8.97
CA GLY A 788 -47.59 54.05 -9.14
C GLY A 788 -46.73 52.97 -8.44
N ALA A 789 -47.29 51.79 -8.19
CA ALA A 789 -46.54 50.66 -7.64
C ALA A 789 -45.29 50.36 -8.46
N ALA A 790 -44.13 50.50 -7.81
CA ALA A 790 -42.82 50.21 -8.37
C ALA A 790 -41.98 49.45 -7.33
N PRO A 791 -41.01 48.61 -7.73
CA PRO A 791 -40.19 47.79 -6.83
C PRO A 791 -39.41 48.53 -5.72
N LYS A 792 -39.40 49.87 -5.73
CA LYS A 792 -38.73 50.74 -4.74
C LYS A 792 -39.65 51.83 -4.15
N GLY A 793 -40.98 51.69 -4.28
CA GLY A 793 -41.96 52.64 -3.75
C GLY A 793 -42.19 52.51 -2.24
N SER A 794 -42.82 53.52 -1.62
CA SER A 794 -43.14 53.55 -0.18
C SER A 794 -44.15 52.49 0.28
N SER A 795 -44.88 51.89 -0.64
CA SER A 795 -45.86 50.81 -0.39
C SER A 795 -45.27 49.40 -0.49
N VAL A 796 -43.98 49.27 -0.83
CA VAL A 796 -43.27 48.00 -0.95
C VAL A 796 -43.02 47.43 0.44
N VAL A 797 -43.49 46.22 0.67
CA VAL A 797 -43.18 45.43 1.87
C VAL A 797 -41.85 44.70 1.71
N GLY A 798 -41.56 44.24 0.50
CA GLY A 798 -40.29 43.63 0.16
C GLY A 798 -40.17 43.40 -1.35
N THR A 799 -38.94 43.28 -1.83
CA THR A 799 -38.63 42.88 -3.21
C THR A 799 -37.52 41.83 -3.18
N SER A 800 -37.59 40.84 -4.06
CA SER A 800 -36.52 39.85 -4.18
C SER A 800 -35.20 40.50 -4.58
N ASN A 801 -34.08 39.94 -4.12
CA ASN A 801 -32.73 40.36 -4.53
C ASN A 801 -32.49 41.89 -4.43
N GLN A 802 -33.11 42.56 -3.46
CA GLN A 802 -33.01 44.03 -3.26
C GLN A 802 -33.39 44.84 -4.51
N GLY A 803 -34.28 44.29 -5.34
CA GLY A 803 -34.78 44.93 -6.56
C GLY A 803 -33.91 44.68 -7.80
N ILE A 804 -32.84 43.89 -7.67
CA ILE A 804 -32.04 43.42 -8.81
C ILE A 804 -32.79 42.29 -9.50
N TYR A 805 -32.89 42.37 -10.83
CA TYR A 805 -33.44 41.30 -11.65
C TYR A 805 -32.34 40.28 -11.92
N THR A 806 -32.61 39.02 -11.60
CA THR A 806 -31.64 37.92 -11.77
C THR A 806 -32.20 36.83 -12.66
N ASP A 807 -31.33 36.18 -13.43
CA ASP A 807 -31.66 35.15 -14.43
C ASP A 807 -31.95 33.76 -13.82
N SER A 808 -31.84 33.64 -12.49
CA SER A 808 -32.16 32.45 -11.70
C SER A 808 -33.52 32.52 -10.99
N GLY A 809 -34.38 33.48 -11.37
CA GLY A 809 -35.64 33.77 -10.66
C GLY A 809 -35.42 34.76 -9.51
N GLY A 810 -36.28 34.74 -8.49
CA GLY A 810 -36.21 35.68 -7.35
C GLY A 810 -36.75 35.10 -6.05
N VAL A 811 -36.09 35.41 -4.93
CA VAL A 811 -36.56 35.05 -3.59
C VAL A 811 -36.84 36.31 -2.79
N LEU A 812 -38.09 36.50 -2.40
CA LEU A 812 -38.55 37.54 -1.50
C LEU A 812 -38.73 36.97 -0.11
N GLY A 813 -38.17 37.65 0.90
CA GLY A 813 -38.40 37.33 2.31
C GLY A 813 -37.25 36.60 3.00
N PRO A 814 -37.44 36.24 4.28
CA PRO A 814 -38.71 36.34 5.01
C PRO A 814 -39.10 37.79 5.36
N VAL A 815 -40.35 38.17 5.09
CA VAL A 815 -40.96 39.45 5.54
C VAL A 815 -42.12 39.18 6.48
N TYR A 816 -42.39 40.07 7.43
CA TYR A 816 -43.55 39.98 8.32
C TYR A 816 -44.70 40.81 7.75
N LEU A 817 -45.83 40.16 7.52
CA LEU A 817 -47.09 40.79 7.14
C LEU A 817 -47.96 40.93 8.39
N GLU A 818 -48.52 42.13 8.58
CA GLU A 818 -49.58 42.33 9.57
C GLU A 818 -50.93 41.87 8.99
N SER A 819 -51.99 41.84 9.80
CA SER A 819 -53.33 41.56 9.28
C SER A 819 -53.71 42.56 8.18
N GLY A 820 -54.13 42.06 7.00
CA GLY A 820 -54.47 42.90 5.86
C GLY A 820 -54.34 42.19 4.50
N LEU A 821 -54.47 42.99 3.44
CA LEU A 821 -54.36 42.56 2.04
C LEU A 821 -53.03 43.01 1.45
N TYR A 822 -52.38 42.12 0.70
CA TYR A 822 -51.10 42.34 0.06
C TYR A 822 -51.11 41.83 -1.38
N PHE A 823 -50.39 42.50 -2.27
CA PHE A 823 -50.22 42.06 -3.65
C PHE A 823 -48.79 41.61 -3.91
N VAL A 824 -48.63 40.41 -4.43
CA VAL A 824 -47.35 39.87 -4.89
C VAL A 824 -47.34 39.90 -6.41
N VAL A 825 -46.36 40.60 -6.98
CA VAL A 825 -46.25 40.88 -8.41
C VAL A 825 -44.92 40.32 -8.92
N PRO A 826 -44.94 39.20 -9.69
CA PRO A 826 -43.77 38.74 -10.44
C PRO A 826 -43.61 39.56 -11.73
N SER A 827 -42.38 39.94 -12.06
CA SER A 827 -42.06 40.70 -13.26
C SER A 827 -40.76 40.22 -13.90
N SER A 828 -40.67 40.30 -15.22
CA SER A 828 -39.44 40.16 -16.00
C SER A 828 -38.76 41.52 -16.19
N PHE A 829 -37.46 41.54 -16.52
CA PHE A 829 -36.75 42.80 -16.75
C PHE A 829 -37.26 43.49 -18.01
N TYR A 830 -37.32 42.76 -19.12
CA TYR A 830 -37.95 43.19 -20.37
C TYR A 830 -39.35 42.58 -20.51
N PRO A 831 -40.27 43.21 -21.27
CA PRO A 831 -41.49 42.56 -21.77
C PRO A 831 -41.16 41.17 -22.30
N TYR A 832 -41.79 40.15 -21.73
CA TYR A 832 -41.45 38.75 -22.00
C TYR A 832 -42.69 37.89 -21.90
N ASN A 833 -42.92 37.08 -22.93
CA ASN A 833 -44.01 36.12 -22.96
C ASN A 833 -43.46 34.74 -22.59
N GLY A 834 -43.89 34.20 -21.45
CA GLY A 834 -43.40 32.93 -20.94
C GLY A 834 -43.97 32.55 -19.59
N THR A 835 -43.66 31.33 -19.15
CA THR A 835 -44.25 30.75 -17.93
C THR A 835 -43.35 30.92 -16.72
N TYR A 836 -43.97 30.92 -15.54
CA TYR A 836 -43.25 30.91 -14.27
C TYR A 836 -44.05 30.15 -13.20
N SER A 837 -43.40 29.89 -12.07
CA SER A 837 -44.03 29.38 -10.87
C SER A 837 -43.71 30.28 -9.69
N LEU A 838 -44.72 30.53 -8.87
CA LEU A 838 -44.59 31.20 -7.59
C LEU A 838 -44.88 30.20 -6.47
N THR A 839 -43.93 30.04 -5.56
CA THR A 839 -44.16 29.29 -4.33
C THR A 839 -44.20 30.25 -3.16
N PHE A 840 -45.35 30.32 -2.51
CA PHE A 840 -45.58 31.10 -1.32
C PHE A 840 -45.42 30.20 -0.10
N TYR A 841 -44.62 30.63 0.85
CA TYR A 841 -44.48 30.00 2.16
C TYR A 841 -45.05 30.94 3.20
N THR A 842 -46.08 30.47 3.92
CA THR A 842 -46.78 31.25 4.95
C THR A 842 -46.78 30.51 6.28
N GLU A 843 -46.53 31.22 7.37
CA GLU A 843 -46.59 30.65 8.72
C GLU A 843 -48.03 30.28 9.12
N ASP A 844 -48.99 31.18 8.89
CA ASP A 844 -50.41 30.93 9.16
C ASP A 844 -51.08 30.18 8.00
N ALA A 845 -51.65 29.02 8.30
CA ALA A 845 -52.39 28.20 7.35
C ALA A 845 -53.71 28.85 6.86
N ALA A 846 -54.22 29.84 7.60
CA ALA A 846 -55.42 30.62 7.26
C ALA A 846 -55.15 31.74 6.23
N THR A 847 -53.89 31.94 5.83
CA THR A 847 -53.55 32.86 4.74
C THR A 847 -54.09 32.31 3.42
N SER A 848 -54.93 33.09 2.73
CA SER A 848 -55.43 32.74 1.39
C SER A 848 -54.64 33.47 0.31
N ILE A 849 -54.44 32.77 -0.81
CA ILE A 849 -53.66 33.25 -1.95
C ILE A 849 -54.49 33.03 -3.21
N GLU A 850 -54.77 34.11 -3.93
CA GLU A 850 -55.60 34.11 -5.13
C GLU A 850 -54.90 34.86 -6.25
N GLN A 851 -54.94 34.30 -7.47
CA GLN A 851 -54.46 35.02 -8.65
C GLN A 851 -55.57 35.95 -9.14
N MET A 852 -55.31 37.26 -9.09
CA MET A 852 -56.26 38.30 -9.50
C MET A 852 -56.12 38.63 -10.98
N ARG A 853 -54.90 38.51 -11.53
CA ARG A 853 -54.56 38.87 -12.91
C ARG A 853 -53.57 37.90 -13.52
#